data_AF-A0A0Q5X626-F1
#
_entry.id   AF-A0A0Q5X626-F1
#
_cell.length_a   1.000
_cell.length_b   1.000
_cell.length_c   1.000
_cell.angle_alpha   90.00
_cell.angle_beta   90.00
_cell.angle_gamma   90.00
#
_symmetry.space_group_name_H-M   'P 1'
#
loop_
_entity.id
_entity.type
_entity.pdbx_description
1 polymer ?
#
loop_
_entity_poly.entity_id
_entity_poly.type
_entity_poly.pdbx_seq_one_letter_code
_entity_poly.pdbx_strand_id
1 'polypeptide(L)'
;MEPLEVIDSLRAACNGRIAEVGGSFKIQVGAFGAAVFSFTDADIIVTKGQSFEPFPTLDDTVNQINISYPNPDEKWGSKDGPALTAKQVNDAVTGKSLFEVDGNRVLAADVQLPAVPFDRQAQRLRRAMIKEERRFRTHRFYLPPEAWVLEPNDVLSWSSDRNGYDNKRFIVTDIQGEATMNQLVTIREMDPADYDWSADFELPTTSGYLGPIEVPPQPMEGWTVVAANIPDAGGRGRRPAIVVTAASNLDDVRNVRVQVRVAATDTLVFDSDNLPYDAPYSWTLSGAWLLPATVYEVRGRLIAQTASRQTLWSTWLTVTTPNLLVIAEDILDNAITQQKIIDGAISAQKIMDAAITALKLADKAVTTNKLAIGAVTKDILASGAIVADKFADGLGPVGIISGAAVPTTKTTEVITVAGKLYRWNGNKYTADVPAADIAGTISGSQIADEALDATKFANGLSPVTNVSGSTVPTTKSTDVITVAGKLYRWTGSAYSASVPTQDLTGTVSANQIAANSITSSKIAADAITTAHIQAGAVKADQIAANAITAKQLTLMDMGNLVLNGDFSQLDAGWTGTGGWDFFIEGTASSSVNAFARKLVNAAGTFNLYQDGQWAVNPGEEYYIEAWTQCSGSGGAVANLRLQLQFQDTNATASAYVRIPDVAINGTKGWSKTMGSVVVPATVGGNPTVKARFWAEVRDVTGANGGSIRLGKVFVRRMNNAELIVDGAITGDKITANAISSDKIAANAITSDKISANAITASKIAAGSIDTDKLAANAITADKLDANAVTAQKIAAGAITAIKIGAGAVTTDKLDADAVTADKIAANSIGARHIAADSITARNLLLTDFSNMVPDNALQDIKSWSLGGGSATPYFTVLADIGPAMRFTGTVAASSGSTYIAGATSKSFNVRPGDELRFGATIDFNSDSDNQGVRIYLNFYDASGNNVGNPSYNEPSAVDLSVRNVAQNATVPAGAVTAQLYIRRQVPTAGATSGGSLNVWNPFCYRRANAELIVDGAITAAKIAANSITADKIAANAVTVDKIAANAVTADKINVVSLAAISATLGNVDISNANIGTLTVGKSNIQSGAVTQVDSYYSSSTLGLTQSSNIEVADVTVTVAAGEKVLIFGQFRIDMESSTRASVAARIYRNGAATGMNMSMDCPLLYEEKPSVGGSQYVPAVYGWRGMLFVVMLQDTPGTGTFTYTLRAIRDTGGGQDASTNLRFLTALVTKR
;
A
#
# COMPACT_ATOMS: atom_id res chain seq x y z
N MET A 1 46.01 -34.80 3.16
CA MET A 1 46.39 -33.66 2.32
C MET A 1 47.86 -33.42 2.50
N GLU A 2 48.61 -33.52 1.41
CA GLU A 2 50.01 -33.09 1.41
C GLU A 2 50.07 -31.56 1.58
N PRO A 3 51.14 -30.99 2.19
CA PRO A 3 51.25 -29.55 2.37
C PRO A 3 51.06 -28.75 1.07
N LEU A 4 51.48 -29.31 -0.06
CA LEU A 4 51.31 -28.71 -1.39
C LEU A 4 49.83 -28.59 -1.79
N GLU A 5 49.01 -29.60 -1.54
CA GLU A 5 47.57 -29.58 -1.87
C GLU A 5 46.83 -28.49 -1.08
N VAL A 6 47.21 -28.30 0.20
CA VAL A 6 46.66 -27.21 1.04
C VAL A 6 47.08 -25.86 0.48
N ILE A 7 48.36 -25.70 0.14
CA ILE A 7 48.88 -24.46 -0.45
C ILE A 7 48.17 -24.16 -1.78
N ASP A 8 47.96 -25.15 -2.64
CA ASP A 8 47.25 -24.97 -3.91
C ASP A 8 45.78 -24.61 -3.73
N SER A 9 45.09 -25.21 -2.75
CA SER A 9 43.71 -24.84 -2.44
C SER A 9 43.57 -23.40 -1.92
N LEU A 10 44.51 -22.96 -1.08
CA LEU A 10 44.56 -21.58 -0.59
C LEU A 10 44.95 -20.61 -1.70
N ARG A 11 45.88 -21.00 -2.57
CA ARG A 11 46.30 -20.24 -3.76
C ARG A 11 45.11 -20.03 -4.70
N ALA A 12 44.32 -21.06 -4.99
CA ALA A 12 43.11 -20.93 -5.80
C ALA A 12 42.06 -20.00 -5.15
N ALA A 13 41.90 -20.05 -3.83
CA ALA A 13 40.93 -19.23 -3.08
C ALA A 13 41.23 -17.71 -3.09
N CYS A 14 42.47 -17.32 -3.37
CA CYS A 14 42.90 -15.92 -3.41
C CYS A 14 43.34 -15.44 -4.81
N ASN A 15 43.12 -16.26 -5.85
CA ASN A 15 43.69 -16.07 -7.18
C ASN A 15 45.21 -15.77 -7.13
N GLY A 16 45.91 -16.59 -6.34
CA GLY A 16 47.33 -16.44 -6.07
C GLY A 16 48.21 -17.14 -7.10
N ARG A 17 49.43 -16.64 -7.24
CA ARG A 17 50.51 -17.25 -8.00
C ARG A 17 51.70 -17.45 -7.09
N ILE A 18 52.41 -18.55 -7.29
CA ILE A 18 53.62 -18.88 -6.56
C ILE A 18 54.73 -19.18 -7.56
N ALA A 19 55.90 -18.60 -7.34
CA ALA A 19 57.12 -18.95 -8.04
C ALA A 19 58.24 -19.16 -7.04
N GLU A 20 59.10 -20.13 -7.30
CA GLU A 20 60.33 -20.33 -6.53
C GLU A 20 61.46 -19.60 -7.23
N VAL A 21 62.14 -18.70 -6.51
CA VAL A 21 63.23 -17.88 -7.00
C VAL A 21 64.36 -17.94 -5.98
N GLY A 22 65.47 -18.58 -6.36
CA GLY A 22 66.69 -18.63 -5.56
C GLY A 22 66.52 -19.23 -4.15
N GLY A 23 65.67 -20.25 -3.99
CA GLY A 23 65.39 -20.88 -2.69
C GLY A 23 64.35 -20.15 -1.83
N SER A 24 63.67 -19.14 -2.39
CA SER A 24 62.57 -18.41 -1.73
C SER A 24 61.28 -18.50 -2.57
N PHE A 25 60.12 -18.62 -1.92
CA PHE A 25 58.83 -18.61 -2.59
C PHE A 25 58.28 -17.19 -2.66
N LYS A 26 58.12 -16.67 -3.87
CA LYS A 26 57.44 -15.41 -4.16
C LYS A 26 55.96 -15.69 -4.40
N ILE A 27 55.11 -15.19 -3.51
CA ILE A 27 53.67 -15.34 -3.60
C ILE A 27 53.06 -14.01 -4.00
N GLN A 28 52.32 -14.00 -5.11
CA GLN A 28 51.50 -12.87 -5.53
C GLN A 28 50.04 -13.21 -5.30
N VAL A 29 49.28 -12.32 -4.65
CA VAL A 29 47.86 -12.50 -4.37
C VAL A 29 47.06 -11.34 -4.95
N GLY A 30 46.06 -11.64 -5.77
CA GLY A 30 45.15 -10.64 -6.33
C GLY A 30 45.71 -9.85 -7.51
N ALA A 31 45.31 -8.58 -7.63
CA ALA A 31 45.63 -7.75 -8.79
C ALA A 31 47.12 -7.44 -8.92
N PHE A 32 47.57 -7.36 -10.17
CA PHE A 32 48.96 -7.10 -10.53
C PHE A 32 49.41 -5.66 -10.23
N GLY A 33 50.67 -5.51 -9.82
CA GLY A 33 51.30 -4.21 -9.58
C GLY A 33 51.58 -3.42 -10.86
N ALA A 34 52.23 -2.26 -10.71
CA ALA A 34 52.77 -1.52 -11.86
C ALA A 34 53.89 -2.32 -12.54
N ALA A 35 54.15 -2.02 -13.82
CA ALA A 35 55.25 -2.65 -14.54
C ALA A 35 56.60 -2.30 -13.88
N VAL A 36 57.37 -3.32 -13.51
CA VAL A 36 58.69 -3.22 -12.89
C VAL A 36 59.78 -2.98 -13.93
N PHE A 37 59.51 -3.39 -15.18
CA PHE A 37 60.41 -3.25 -16.31
C PHE A 37 59.63 -2.82 -17.56
N SER A 38 60.21 -1.94 -18.37
CA SER A 38 59.61 -1.46 -19.62
C SER A 38 60.63 -1.56 -20.74
N PHE A 39 60.25 -2.11 -21.88
CA PHE A 39 61.15 -2.24 -23.03
C PHE A 39 60.40 -2.09 -24.36
N THR A 40 61.16 -1.95 -25.44
CA THR A 40 60.67 -1.77 -26.81
C THR A 40 61.19 -2.87 -27.73
N ASP A 41 60.69 -2.93 -28.97
CA ASP A 41 61.18 -3.88 -29.97
C ASP A 41 62.71 -3.81 -30.22
N ALA A 42 63.34 -2.66 -29.95
CA ALA A 42 64.79 -2.48 -30.10
C ALA A 42 65.61 -3.21 -29.03
N ASP A 43 65.00 -3.50 -27.88
CA ASP A 43 65.67 -4.16 -26.75
C ASP A 43 65.63 -5.69 -26.88
N ILE A 44 64.94 -6.23 -27.88
CA ILE A 44 64.87 -7.67 -28.14
C ILE A 44 66.06 -8.10 -29.00
N ILE A 45 66.82 -9.11 -28.55
CA ILE A 45 68.01 -9.58 -29.27
C ILE A 45 67.59 -10.44 -30.47
N VAL A 46 67.65 -9.85 -31.67
CA VAL A 46 67.13 -10.40 -32.95
C VAL A 46 67.91 -11.63 -33.48
N THR A 47 69.13 -11.89 -32.99
CA THR A 47 69.99 -12.98 -33.51
C THR A 47 69.56 -14.39 -33.09
N LYS A 48 68.51 -14.53 -32.29
CA LYS A 48 67.89 -15.82 -31.90
C LYS A 48 66.37 -15.76 -32.07
N GLY A 49 65.75 -16.90 -32.36
CA GLY A 49 64.33 -16.98 -32.75
C GLY A 49 63.35 -16.47 -31.68
N GLN A 50 62.34 -15.72 -32.13
CA GLN A 50 61.16 -15.34 -31.34
C GLN A 50 60.05 -16.36 -31.63
N SER A 51 59.46 -16.96 -30.59
CA SER A 51 58.29 -17.82 -30.75
C SER A 51 57.03 -17.08 -30.34
N PHE A 52 56.01 -17.20 -31.19
CA PHE A 52 54.65 -16.75 -30.96
C PHE A 52 53.75 -17.97 -30.91
N GLU A 53 53.04 -18.18 -29.81
CA GLU A 53 52.01 -19.22 -29.76
C GLU A 53 50.70 -18.66 -30.35
N PRO A 54 50.14 -19.29 -31.41
CA PRO A 54 48.90 -18.84 -32.01
C PRO A 54 47.71 -19.04 -31.05
N PHE A 55 46.59 -18.38 -31.35
CA PHE A 55 45.33 -18.59 -30.63
C PHE A 55 44.99 -20.09 -30.56
N PRO A 56 44.62 -20.61 -29.38
CA PRO A 56 44.21 -22.00 -29.24
C PRO A 56 43.04 -22.33 -30.18
N THR A 57 42.90 -23.61 -30.53
CA THR A 57 41.74 -24.05 -31.30
C THR A 57 40.48 -23.87 -30.46
N LEU A 58 39.31 -23.79 -31.10
CA LEU A 58 38.04 -23.59 -30.38
C LEU A 58 37.80 -24.68 -29.32
N ASP A 59 38.29 -25.91 -29.55
CA ASP A 59 38.16 -27.04 -28.62
C ASP A 59 39.03 -26.89 -27.37
N ASP A 60 40.10 -26.08 -27.44
CA ASP A 60 41.01 -25.77 -26.34
C ASP A 60 40.63 -24.45 -25.62
N THR A 61 39.51 -23.81 -26.00
CA THR A 61 39.02 -22.58 -25.36
C THR A 61 37.89 -22.86 -24.37
N VAL A 62 37.82 -22.05 -23.32
CA VAL A 62 36.76 -22.09 -22.31
C VAL A 62 36.03 -20.75 -22.32
N ASN A 63 34.69 -20.79 -22.31
CA ASN A 63 33.83 -19.60 -22.21
C ASN A 63 32.84 -19.62 -21.04
N GLN A 64 32.78 -20.73 -20.32
CA GLN A 64 32.03 -20.89 -19.08
C GLN A 64 32.84 -21.69 -18.06
N ILE A 65 32.77 -21.29 -16.78
CA ILE A 65 33.31 -22.07 -15.68
C ILE A 65 32.17 -22.42 -14.73
N ASN A 66 31.99 -23.71 -14.45
CA ASN A 66 31.12 -24.16 -13.37
C ASN A 66 32.00 -24.28 -12.12
N ILE A 67 31.59 -23.64 -11.04
CA ILE A 67 32.31 -23.68 -9.77
C ILE A 67 31.55 -24.50 -8.75
N SER A 68 32.27 -25.27 -7.95
CA SER A 68 31.73 -25.97 -6.78
C SER A 68 32.56 -25.62 -5.55
N TYR A 69 31.90 -25.27 -4.45
CA TYR A 69 32.53 -24.77 -3.23
C TYR A 69 31.72 -25.16 -1.98
N PRO A 70 32.35 -25.33 -0.81
CA PRO A 70 31.64 -25.70 0.40
C PRO A 70 30.87 -24.49 0.94
N ASN A 71 29.57 -24.62 1.21
CA ASN A 71 28.79 -23.53 1.79
C ASN A 71 28.48 -23.82 3.29
N PRO A 72 28.88 -22.95 4.24
CA PRO A 72 28.55 -23.09 5.67
C PRO A 72 27.04 -23.15 5.96
N ASP A 73 26.22 -22.41 5.20
CA ASP A 73 24.76 -22.41 5.32
C ASP A 73 24.14 -23.74 4.87
N GLU A 74 24.91 -24.57 4.14
CA GLU A 74 24.56 -25.93 3.73
C GLU A 74 25.38 -26.99 4.48
N LYS A 75 25.77 -26.71 5.74
CA LYS A 75 26.58 -27.62 6.61
C LYS A 75 27.88 -28.06 5.94
N TRP A 76 28.54 -27.14 5.23
CA TRP A 76 29.77 -27.41 4.47
C TRP A 76 29.58 -28.40 3.32
N GLY A 77 28.32 -28.60 2.89
CA GLY A 77 27.99 -29.32 1.66
C GLY A 77 28.55 -28.62 0.43
N SER A 78 28.88 -29.42 -0.59
CA SER A 78 29.37 -28.92 -1.87
C SER A 78 28.21 -28.24 -2.61
N LYS A 79 28.33 -26.94 -2.84
CA LYS A 79 27.34 -26.11 -3.52
C LYS A 79 27.88 -25.67 -4.87
N ASP A 80 27.03 -25.78 -5.90
CA ASP A 80 27.35 -25.27 -7.23
C ASP A 80 27.05 -23.76 -7.34
N GLY A 81 27.93 -23.04 -8.02
CA GLY A 81 27.74 -21.62 -8.29
C GLY A 81 26.65 -21.36 -9.35
N PRO A 82 26.01 -20.16 -9.32
CA PRO A 82 24.95 -19.82 -10.27
C PRO A 82 25.52 -19.71 -11.70
N ALA A 83 24.78 -20.14 -12.72
CA ALA A 83 25.22 -20.08 -14.12
C ALA A 83 25.59 -18.66 -14.57
N LEU A 84 26.64 -18.52 -15.40
CA LEU A 84 27.09 -17.22 -15.91
C LEU A 84 26.04 -16.61 -16.86
N THR A 85 25.78 -15.31 -16.71
CA THR A 85 24.99 -14.53 -17.66
C THR A 85 25.91 -13.83 -18.67
N ALA A 86 25.38 -13.46 -19.84
CA ALA A 86 26.12 -12.72 -20.86
C ALA A 86 26.92 -11.53 -20.27
N LYS A 87 26.30 -10.74 -19.38
CA LYS A 87 26.91 -9.58 -18.70
C LYS A 87 28.22 -9.90 -17.95
N GLN A 88 28.39 -11.13 -17.47
CA GLN A 88 29.56 -11.56 -16.68
C GLN A 88 30.69 -12.13 -17.55
N VAL A 89 30.39 -12.58 -18.77
CA VAL A 89 31.35 -13.14 -19.73
C VAL A 89 31.47 -12.25 -20.96
N ASN A 90 31.43 -10.93 -20.82
CA ASN A 90 31.61 -10.04 -21.97
C ASN A 90 33.09 -9.87 -22.31
N ASP A 91 33.38 -9.89 -23.61
CA ASP A 91 34.65 -9.49 -24.19
C ASP A 91 34.80 -7.96 -24.07
N ALA A 92 35.90 -7.51 -23.46
CA ALA A 92 36.13 -6.10 -23.15
C ALA A 92 36.34 -5.22 -24.39
N VAL A 93 36.69 -5.82 -25.54
CA VAL A 93 37.01 -5.12 -26.79
C VAL A 93 35.79 -5.01 -27.70
N THR A 94 34.97 -6.06 -27.77
CA THR A 94 33.80 -6.12 -28.67
C THR A 94 32.47 -5.83 -27.98
N GLY A 95 32.42 -5.88 -26.64
CA GLY A 95 31.19 -5.70 -25.85
C GLY A 95 30.19 -6.84 -25.99
N LYS A 96 30.51 -7.87 -26.77
CA LYS A 96 29.71 -9.09 -26.96
C LYS A 96 30.03 -10.10 -25.87
N SER A 97 29.11 -11.01 -25.60
CA SER A 97 29.38 -12.13 -24.71
C SER A 97 30.36 -13.11 -25.36
N LEU A 98 31.20 -13.78 -24.56
CA LEU A 98 32.15 -14.79 -25.03
C LEU A 98 31.43 -15.93 -25.77
N PHE A 99 30.18 -16.23 -25.41
CA PHE A 99 29.33 -17.17 -26.15
C PHE A 99 29.11 -16.72 -27.59
N GLU A 100 28.78 -15.44 -27.81
CA GLU A 100 28.57 -14.88 -29.16
C GLU A 100 29.88 -14.82 -29.97
N VAL A 101 31.01 -14.55 -29.30
CA VAL A 101 32.34 -14.58 -29.94
C VAL A 101 32.68 -16.00 -30.40
N ASP A 102 32.29 -17.01 -29.63
CA ASP A 102 32.57 -18.43 -29.90
C ASP A 102 31.41 -19.14 -30.65
N GLY A 103 30.53 -18.38 -31.32
CA GLY A 103 29.49 -18.91 -32.20
C GLY A 103 28.26 -19.51 -31.50
N ASN A 104 27.86 -18.92 -30.37
CA ASN A 104 26.76 -19.31 -29.48
C ASN A 104 26.88 -20.73 -28.90
N ARG A 105 28.11 -21.20 -28.69
CA ARG A 105 28.40 -22.51 -28.06
C ARG A 105 28.77 -22.35 -26.60
N VAL A 106 28.44 -23.35 -25.79
CA VAL A 106 28.85 -23.43 -24.38
C VAL A 106 30.08 -24.35 -24.29
N LEU A 107 31.21 -23.78 -23.89
CA LEU A 107 32.49 -24.44 -23.66
C LEU A 107 32.80 -24.33 -22.17
N ALA A 108 32.31 -25.32 -21.41
CA ALA A 108 32.32 -25.30 -19.94
C ALA A 108 33.53 -26.08 -19.37
N ALA A 109 34.15 -25.52 -18.32
CA ALA A 109 35.14 -26.21 -17.48
C ALA A 109 34.65 -26.24 -16.02
N ASP A 110 34.87 -27.36 -15.32
CA ASP A 110 34.47 -27.52 -13.92
C ASP A 110 35.66 -27.25 -12.98
N VAL A 111 35.48 -26.37 -11.98
CA VAL A 111 36.51 -25.96 -11.02
C VAL A 111 36.00 -26.13 -9.59
N GLN A 112 36.79 -26.79 -8.74
CA GLN A 112 36.47 -26.96 -7.31
C GLN A 112 37.27 -25.96 -6.46
N LEU A 113 36.59 -25.28 -5.54
CA LEU A 113 37.16 -24.28 -4.64
C LEU A 113 36.93 -24.69 -3.16
N PRO A 114 37.65 -25.71 -2.65
CA PRO A 114 37.41 -26.28 -1.32
C PRO A 114 37.73 -25.32 -0.16
N ALA A 115 38.50 -24.27 -0.40
CA ALA A 115 38.88 -23.27 0.61
C ALA A 115 38.05 -21.96 0.54
N VAL A 116 36.96 -21.94 -0.24
CA VAL A 116 36.12 -20.74 -0.45
C VAL A 116 34.72 -20.94 0.12
N PRO A 117 34.42 -20.46 1.34
CA PRO A 117 33.12 -20.70 1.97
C PRO A 117 32.02 -19.69 1.56
N PHE A 118 32.36 -18.64 0.81
CA PHE A 118 31.46 -17.52 0.56
C PHE A 118 31.02 -17.43 -0.91
N ASP A 119 29.71 -17.41 -1.15
CA ASP A 119 29.09 -17.34 -2.50
C ASP A 119 29.66 -16.19 -3.36
N ARG A 120 29.77 -14.99 -2.78
CA ARG A 120 30.30 -13.81 -3.47
C ARG A 120 31.78 -13.97 -3.84
N GLN A 121 32.58 -14.60 -2.98
CA GLN A 121 34.00 -14.84 -3.25
C GLN A 121 34.17 -15.86 -4.38
N ALA A 122 33.38 -16.93 -4.36
CA ALA A 122 33.38 -17.94 -5.41
C ALA A 122 33.02 -17.34 -6.78
N GLN A 123 31.99 -16.47 -6.83
CA GLN A 123 31.60 -15.75 -8.06
C GLN A 123 32.68 -14.79 -8.57
N ARG A 124 33.39 -14.09 -7.66
CA ARG A 124 34.51 -13.20 -8.00
C ARG A 124 35.66 -13.95 -8.65
N LEU A 125 36.12 -15.03 -8.01
CA LEU A 125 37.23 -15.85 -8.48
C LEU A 125 36.93 -16.44 -9.85
N ARG A 126 35.73 -17.00 -10.03
CA ARG A 126 35.28 -17.54 -11.31
C ARG A 126 35.39 -16.52 -12.45
N ARG A 127 34.96 -15.29 -12.22
CA ARG A 127 34.97 -14.24 -13.26
C ARG A 127 36.41 -13.82 -13.61
N ALA A 128 37.29 -13.71 -12.62
CA ALA A 128 38.70 -13.41 -12.89
C ALA A 128 39.36 -14.55 -13.70
N MET A 129 39.13 -15.81 -13.31
CA MET A 129 39.66 -17.00 -13.99
C MET A 129 39.25 -17.07 -15.47
N ILE A 130 37.95 -16.88 -15.77
CA ILE A 130 37.49 -16.95 -17.17
C ILE A 130 38.07 -15.84 -18.04
N LYS A 131 38.24 -14.63 -17.50
CA LYS A 131 38.81 -13.51 -18.26
C LYS A 131 40.31 -13.69 -18.48
N GLU A 132 41.01 -14.18 -17.47
CA GLU A 132 42.44 -14.47 -17.53
C GLU A 132 42.76 -15.61 -18.52
N GLU A 133 41.94 -16.66 -18.55
CA GLU A 133 42.11 -17.72 -19.55
C GLU A 133 41.88 -17.25 -20.98
N ARG A 134 41.06 -16.22 -21.20
CA ARG A 134 40.89 -15.59 -22.52
C ARG A 134 42.05 -14.69 -22.92
N ARG A 135 43.10 -14.54 -22.09
CA ARG A 135 44.37 -13.88 -22.44
C ARG A 135 45.36 -14.92 -22.98
N PHE A 136 45.20 -15.25 -24.25
CA PHE A 136 45.92 -16.33 -24.92
C PHE A 136 47.34 -15.98 -25.39
N ARG A 137 47.69 -14.69 -25.51
CA ARG A 137 48.96 -14.30 -26.15
C ARG A 137 50.13 -14.55 -25.19
N THR A 138 51.02 -15.45 -25.58
CA THR A 138 52.29 -15.70 -24.92
C THR A 138 53.43 -15.42 -25.89
N HIS A 139 54.46 -14.69 -25.43
CA HIS A 139 55.65 -14.40 -26.21
C HIS A 139 56.88 -14.93 -25.50
N ARG A 140 57.83 -15.47 -26.26
CA ARG A 140 59.13 -15.90 -25.74
C ARG A 140 60.25 -15.38 -26.60
N PHE A 141 61.20 -14.67 -25.99
CA PHE A 141 62.31 -14.03 -26.67
C PHE A 141 63.47 -13.73 -25.70
N TYR A 142 64.61 -13.32 -26.26
CA TYR A 142 65.81 -12.99 -25.49
C TYR A 142 65.90 -11.48 -25.23
N LEU A 143 66.09 -11.11 -23.96
CA LEU A 143 66.38 -9.77 -23.49
C LEU A 143 67.87 -9.63 -23.08
N PRO A 144 68.43 -8.40 -23.11
CA PRO A 144 69.81 -8.13 -22.72
C PRO A 144 70.06 -8.42 -21.23
N PRO A 145 71.34 -8.48 -20.79
CA PRO A 145 71.70 -8.72 -19.39
C PRO A 145 71.06 -7.77 -18.36
N GLU A 146 70.64 -6.57 -18.78
CA GLU A 146 69.90 -5.62 -17.93
C GLU A 146 68.56 -6.16 -17.43
N ALA A 147 67.96 -7.11 -18.16
CA ALA A 147 66.75 -7.80 -17.77
C ALA A 147 66.96 -8.89 -16.70
N TRP A 148 68.19 -9.08 -16.18
CA TRP A 148 68.48 -9.99 -15.05
C TRP A 148 67.64 -9.66 -13.80
N VAL A 149 67.19 -8.41 -13.66
CA VAL A 149 66.33 -7.98 -12.55
C VAL A 149 64.92 -8.60 -12.59
N LEU A 150 64.51 -9.15 -13.73
CA LEU A 150 63.19 -9.76 -13.89
C LEU A 150 63.12 -11.10 -13.18
N GLU A 151 62.04 -11.32 -12.44
CA GLU A 151 61.72 -12.59 -11.82
C GLU A 151 60.35 -13.11 -12.31
N PRO A 152 60.09 -14.43 -12.24
CA PRO A 152 58.74 -14.94 -12.46
C PRO A 152 57.72 -14.25 -11.54
N ASN A 153 56.52 -14.01 -12.07
CA ASN A 153 55.45 -13.18 -11.50
C ASN A 153 55.65 -11.65 -11.54
N ASP A 154 56.77 -11.14 -12.05
CA ASP A 154 56.88 -9.69 -12.28
C ASP A 154 56.05 -9.22 -13.48
N VAL A 155 55.54 -8.00 -13.36
CA VAL A 155 54.80 -7.32 -14.42
C VAL A 155 55.78 -6.49 -15.21
N LEU A 156 55.71 -6.55 -16.53
CA LEU A 156 56.45 -5.68 -17.43
C LEU A 156 55.52 -5.00 -18.42
N SER A 157 56.02 -3.95 -19.06
CA SER A 157 55.33 -3.23 -20.12
C SER A 157 56.15 -3.29 -21.41
N TRP A 158 55.48 -3.56 -22.52
CA TRP A 158 56.10 -3.66 -23.83
C TRP A 158 55.37 -2.76 -24.81
N SER A 159 56.12 -1.85 -25.42
CA SER A 159 55.67 -1.03 -26.54
C SER A 159 56.29 -1.59 -27.82
N SER A 160 55.43 -2.06 -28.74
CA SER A 160 55.80 -2.78 -29.94
C SER A 160 54.99 -2.30 -31.12
N ASP A 161 55.60 -1.55 -32.03
CA ASP A 161 54.96 -1.16 -33.28
C ASP A 161 54.63 -2.41 -34.11
N ARG A 162 55.48 -3.45 -34.04
CA ARG A 162 55.29 -4.70 -34.80
C ARG A 162 54.02 -5.45 -34.38
N ASN A 163 53.67 -5.41 -33.11
CA ASN A 163 52.50 -6.12 -32.57
C ASN A 163 51.30 -5.20 -32.27
N GLY A 164 51.45 -3.88 -32.50
CA GLY A 164 50.45 -2.87 -32.17
C GLY A 164 50.25 -2.70 -30.66
N TYR A 165 51.32 -2.86 -29.87
CA TYR A 165 51.29 -2.68 -28.42
C TYR A 165 51.76 -1.28 -28.04
N ASP A 166 50.96 -0.57 -27.26
CA ASP A 166 51.35 0.69 -26.59
C ASP A 166 51.31 0.46 -25.08
N ASN A 167 52.49 0.43 -24.45
CA ASN A 167 52.68 0.17 -23.02
C ASN A 167 51.88 -1.04 -22.50
N LYS A 168 51.72 -2.06 -23.35
CA LYS A 168 50.88 -3.21 -23.03
C LYS A 168 51.54 -4.03 -21.93
N ARG A 169 50.75 -4.44 -20.93
CA ARG A 169 51.25 -5.18 -19.78
C ARG A 169 51.28 -6.67 -20.04
N PHE A 170 52.35 -7.30 -19.59
CA PHE A 170 52.52 -8.74 -19.58
C PHE A 170 53.11 -9.18 -18.24
N ILE A 171 52.89 -10.44 -17.90
CA ILE A 171 53.48 -11.08 -16.73
C ILE A 171 54.54 -12.07 -17.17
N VAL A 172 55.67 -12.07 -16.47
CA VAL A 172 56.74 -13.04 -16.66
C VAL A 172 56.30 -14.38 -16.07
N THR A 173 56.20 -15.40 -16.92
CA THR A 173 55.84 -16.77 -16.50
C THR A 173 57.07 -17.63 -16.27
N ASP A 174 58.12 -17.42 -17.05
CA ASP A 174 59.38 -18.15 -16.96
C ASP A 174 60.55 -17.24 -17.38
N ILE A 175 61.68 -17.37 -16.71
CA ILE A 175 62.93 -16.69 -17.07
C ILE A 175 64.11 -17.67 -16.94
N GLN A 176 64.91 -17.75 -17.99
CA GLN A 176 66.09 -18.62 -18.03
C GLN A 176 67.33 -17.80 -18.40
N GLY A 177 68.28 -17.73 -17.48
CA GLY A 177 69.58 -17.11 -17.72
C GLY A 177 70.48 -18.02 -18.55
N GLU A 178 71.05 -17.49 -19.63
CA GLU A 178 72.02 -18.20 -20.47
C GLU A 178 73.46 -17.91 -20.02
N ALA A 179 74.40 -18.77 -20.40
CA ALA A 179 75.83 -18.56 -20.13
C ALA A 179 76.41 -17.26 -20.72
N THR A 180 75.72 -16.67 -21.72
CA THR A 180 76.07 -15.37 -22.32
C THR A 180 75.50 -14.17 -21.55
N MET A 181 74.90 -14.37 -20.37
CA MET A 181 74.20 -13.38 -19.52
C MET A 181 72.87 -12.84 -20.10
N ASN A 182 72.46 -13.25 -21.30
CA ASN A 182 71.13 -12.91 -21.84
C ASN A 182 70.03 -13.66 -21.09
N GLN A 183 68.85 -13.04 -21.00
CA GLN A 183 67.68 -13.64 -20.35
C GLN A 183 66.68 -14.11 -21.40
N LEU A 184 66.35 -15.40 -21.41
CA LEU A 184 65.22 -15.92 -22.15
C LEU A 184 63.96 -15.74 -21.32
N VAL A 185 63.11 -14.79 -21.71
CA VAL A 185 61.90 -14.44 -20.96
C VAL A 185 60.67 -14.93 -21.70
N THR A 186 59.80 -15.63 -20.99
CA THR A 186 58.46 -15.98 -21.46
C THR A 186 57.45 -15.10 -20.75
N ILE A 187 56.63 -14.39 -21.52
CA ILE A 187 55.65 -13.43 -21.02
C ILE A 187 54.24 -13.81 -21.50
N ARG A 188 53.24 -13.73 -20.63
CA ARG A 188 51.82 -13.93 -20.96
C ARG A 188 51.03 -12.64 -20.84
N GLU A 189 50.10 -12.42 -21.75
CA GLU A 189 49.20 -11.26 -21.72
C GLU A 189 48.39 -11.21 -20.42
N MET A 190 48.25 -10.01 -19.86
CA MET A 190 47.44 -9.78 -18.66
C MET A 190 46.81 -8.39 -18.69
N ASP A 191 45.65 -8.25 -18.04
CA ASP A 191 44.94 -6.99 -17.89
C ASP A 191 44.54 -6.81 -16.41
N PRO A 192 45.01 -5.74 -15.73
CA PRO A 192 44.64 -5.48 -14.35
C PRO A 192 43.13 -5.35 -14.10
N ALA A 193 42.36 -4.86 -15.09
CA ALA A 193 40.91 -4.68 -14.96
C ALA A 193 40.11 -6.00 -14.92
N ASP A 194 40.74 -7.13 -15.25
CA ASP A 194 40.09 -8.44 -15.16
C ASP A 194 39.72 -8.79 -13.70
N TYR A 195 40.45 -8.22 -12.73
CA TYR A 195 40.27 -8.41 -11.29
C TYR A 195 39.25 -7.45 -10.66
N ASP A 196 38.76 -6.45 -11.40
CA ASP A 196 37.81 -5.47 -10.90
C ASP A 196 36.42 -6.08 -10.69
N TRP A 197 35.86 -5.83 -9.49
CA TRP A 197 34.53 -6.29 -9.11
C TRP A 197 33.53 -5.16 -8.95
N SER A 198 32.31 -5.37 -9.45
CA SER A 198 31.15 -4.52 -9.21
C SER A 198 29.98 -5.35 -8.67
N ALA A 199 29.15 -4.76 -7.81
CA ALA A 199 27.93 -5.40 -7.27
C ALA A 199 26.95 -5.82 -8.39
N ASP A 200 27.00 -5.14 -9.53
CA ASP A 200 26.24 -5.43 -10.74
C ASP A 200 26.50 -6.81 -11.37
N PHE A 201 27.60 -7.47 -10.97
CA PHE A 201 27.96 -8.82 -11.42
C PHE A 201 27.54 -9.92 -10.45
N GLU A 202 27.00 -9.57 -9.28
CA GLU A 202 26.56 -10.53 -8.27
C GLU A 202 25.24 -11.18 -8.70
N LEU A 203 25.25 -12.51 -8.81
CA LEU A 203 24.04 -13.29 -9.08
C LEU A 203 23.41 -13.79 -7.79
N PRO A 204 22.06 -13.88 -7.74
CA PRO A 204 21.38 -14.45 -6.59
C PRO A 204 21.77 -15.91 -6.44
N THR A 205 22.13 -16.29 -5.21
CA THR A 205 22.34 -17.69 -4.81
C THR A 205 21.22 -18.13 -3.89
N THR A 206 20.76 -19.36 -4.06
CA THR A 206 19.79 -20.00 -3.16
C THR A 206 20.54 -21.03 -2.34
N SER A 207 20.36 -21.02 -1.02
CA SER A 207 20.88 -22.10 -0.16
C SER A 207 19.83 -23.21 -0.03
N GLY A 208 20.24 -24.45 -0.22
CA GLY A 208 19.39 -25.64 -0.11
C GLY A 208 18.85 -25.84 1.31
N TYR A 209 17.61 -26.34 1.42
CA TYR A 209 16.96 -26.60 2.70
C TYR A 209 17.66 -27.74 3.45
N LEU A 210 18.20 -27.44 4.63
CA LEU A 210 18.75 -28.42 5.56
C LEU A 210 17.76 -28.76 6.67
N GLY A 211 16.93 -29.74 6.40
CA GLY A 211 16.02 -30.37 7.35
C GLY A 211 15.48 -31.69 6.81
N PRO A 212 14.85 -32.54 7.63
CA PRO A 212 14.06 -33.68 7.14
C PRO A 212 13.02 -33.18 6.12
N ILE A 213 12.68 -33.98 5.11
CA ILE A 213 11.62 -33.65 4.14
C ILE A 213 10.32 -33.47 4.91
N GLU A 214 9.88 -32.22 5.08
CA GLU A 214 8.61 -31.91 5.71
C GLU A 214 7.50 -32.11 4.67
N VAL A 215 6.50 -32.90 5.04
CA VAL A 215 5.25 -33.03 4.27
C VAL A 215 4.68 -31.63 3.98
N PRO A 216 4.20 -31.35 2.76
CA PRO A 216 3.72 -30.02 2.39
C PRO A 216 2.64 -29.55 3.39
N PRO A 217 2.71 -28.28 3.85
CA PRO A 217 1.80 -27.80 4.87
C PRO A 217 0.35 -27.93 4.43
N GLN A 218 -0.48 -28.62 5.21
CA GLN A 218 -1.88 -28.83 4.86
C GLN A 218 -2.66 -27.52 5.04
N PRO A 219 -3.27 -26.95 3.98
CA PRO A 219 -4.14 -25.79 4.10
C PRO A 219 -5.49 -26.19 4.73
N MET A 220 -6.15 -25.22 5.36
CA MET A 220 -7.50 -25.39 5.88
C MET A 220 -8.52 -25.37 4.73
N GLU A 221 -9.00 -26.54 4.30
CA GLU A 221 -10.03 -26.67 3.26
C GLU A 221 -11.46 -26.69 3.85
N GLY A 222 -12.42 -26.10 3.14
CA GLY A 222 -13.83 -26.06 3.55
C GLY A 222 -14.15 -25.15 4.75
N TRP A 223 -13.25 -24.23 5.11
CA TRP A 223 -13.46 -23.28 6.20
C TRP A 223 -14.52 -22.25 5.85
N THR A 224 -15.64 -22.24 6.59
CA THR A 224 -16.65 -21.18 6.48
C THR A 224 -17.02 -20.64 7.86
N VAL A 225 -17.47 -19.38 7.87
CA VAL A 225 -17.82 -18.65 9.10
C VAL A 225 -19.13 -17.91 8.82
N VAL A 226 -20.16 -18.21 9.62
CA VAL A 226 -21.51 -17.67 9.45
C VAL A 226 -22.02 -17.11 10.78
N ALA A 227 -22.77 -16.01 10.73
CA ALA A 227 -23.43 -15.43 11.89
C ALA A 227 -24.64 -16.29 12.30
N ALA A 228 -24.79 -16.54 13.61
CA ALA A 228 -25.90 -17.29 14.17
C ALA A 228 -26.40 -16.67 15.48
N ASN A 229 -27.50 -17.18 16.02
CA ASN A 229 -27.97 -16.88 17.37
C ASN A 229 -28.32 -18.18 18.10
N ILE A 230 -28.26 -18.14 19.43
CA ILE A 230 -28.74 -19.22 20.29
C ILE A 230 -30.15 -18.85 20.76
N PRO A 231 -31.19 -19.58 20.31
CA PRO A 231 -32.55 -19.35 20.75
C PRO A 231 -32.78 -19.84 22.19
N ASP A 232 -33.74 -19.23 22.90
CA ASP A 232 -34.32 -19.77 24.13
C ASP A 232 -35.33 -20.90 23.83
N ALA A 233 -35.94 -21.46 24.89
CA ALA A 233 -36.97 -22.50 24.79
C ALA A 233 -38.21 -22.06 23.99
N GLY A 234 -38.40 -20.75 23.74
CA GLY A 234 -39.46 -20.20 22.91
C GLY A 234 -39.02 -19.85 21.48
N GLY A 235 -37.80 -20.23 21.08
CA GLY A 235 -37.27 -19.96 19.73
C GLY A 235 -36.70 -18.56 19.53
N ARG A 236 -36.59 -17.72 20.57
CA ARG A 236 -36.09 -16.33 20.46
C ARG A 236 -34.58 -16.26 20.68
N GLY A 237 -33.83 -15.67 19.75
CA GLY A 237 -32.37 -15.51 19.88
C GLY A 237 -31.97 -14.67 21.10
N ARG A 238 -31.34 -15.28 22.11
CA ARG A 238 -30.91 -14.59 23.35
C ARG A 238 -29.42 -14.31 23.41
N ARG A 239 -28.60 -15.02 22.63
CA ARG A 239 -27.15 -14.83 22.59
C ARG A 239 -26.64 -14.87 21.15
N PRO A 240 -25.75 -13.93 20.76
CA PRO A 240 -25.13 -14.00 19.45
C PRO A 240 -24.19 -15.21 19.43
N ALA A 241 -24.05 -15.83 18.26
CA ALA A 241 -23.13 -16.94 18.04
C ALA A 241 -22.47 -16.82 16.67
N ILE A 242 -21.36 -17.51 16.50
CA ILE A 242 -20.71 -17.71 15.21
C ILE A 242 -20.67 -19.21 14.95
N VAL A 243 -21.16 -19.64 13.78
CA VAL A 243 -21.02 -21.02 13.34
C VAL A 243 -19.82 -21.11 12.41
N VAL A 244 -18.91 -22.04 12.72
CA VAL A 244 -17.75 -22.34 11.89
C VAL A 244 -17.84 -23.77 11.37
N THR A 245 -17.51 -24.00 10.10
CA THR A 245 -17.51 -25.33 9.48
C THR A 245 -16.15 -25.67 8.90
N ALA A 246 -15.81 -26.96 8.87
CA ALA A 246 -14.58 -27.46 8.23
C ALA A 246 -14.87 -28.71 7.37
N ALA A 247 -13.94 -29.08 6.48
CA ALA A 247 -14.09 -30.25 5.62
C ALA A 247 -13.94 -31.58 6.38
N SER A 248 -14.86 -32.53 6.15
CA SER A 248 -14.84 -33.88 6.76
C SER A 248 -13.76 -34.80 6.18
N ASN A 249 -13.33 -35.82 6.94
CA ASN A 249 -12.47 -36.93 6.48
C ASN A 249 -11.07 -36.53 5.96
N LEU A 250 -10.42 -35.55 6.61
CA LEU A 250 -9.03 -35.19 6.32
C LEU A 250 -8.07 -36.16 7.01
N ASP A 251 -7.13 -36.73 6.25
CA ASP A 251 -6.14 -37.68 6.74
C ASP A 251 -5.11 -37.01 7.69
N ASP A 252 -4.69 -37.70 8.75
CA ASP A 252 -3.74 -37.25 9.79
C ASP A 252 -4.12 -35.90 10.49
N VAL A 253 -5.42 -35.65 10.69
CA VAL A 253 -5.94 -34.50 11.47
C VAL A 253 -6.64 -34.99 12.75
N ARG A 254 -6.26 -34.43 13.91
CA ARG A 254 -6.82 -34.76 15.23
C ARG A 254 -7.93 -33.80 15.69
N ASN A 255 -7.66 -32.49 15.57
CA ASN A 255 -8.48 -31.41 16.12
C ASN A 255 -8.50 -30.21 15.16
N VAL A 256 -9.42 -29.27 15.37
CA VAL A 256 -9.37 -27.94 14.74
C VAL A 256 -9.21 -26.87 15.82
N ARG A 257 -8.22 -25.99 15.66
CA ARG A 257 -8.01 -24.82 16.49
C ARG A 257 -8.61 -23.60 15.82
N VAL A 258 -9.45 -22.86 16.54
CA VAL A 258 -10.19 -21.72 16.03
C VAL A 258 -9.83 -20.49 16.84
N GLN A 259 -9.53 -19.39 16.14
CA GLN A 259 -9.24 -18.10 16.74
C GLN A 259 -10.24 -17.06 16.26
N VAL A 260 -10.70 -16.22 17.19
CA VAL A 260 -11.58 -15.08 16.90
C VAL A 260 -10.96 -13.81 17.45
N ARG A 261 -10.95 -12.76 16.64
CA ARG A 261 -10.51 -11.41 17.04
C ARG A 261 -11.56 -10.36 16.68
N VAL A 262 -11.56 -9.25 17.40
CA VAL A 262 -12.39 -8.08 17.05
C VAL A 262 -11.77 -7.37 15.85
N ALA A 263 -12.54 -7.16 14.78
CA ALA A 263 -12.00 -6.63 13.51
C ALA A 263 -11.47 -5.18 13.64
N ALA A 264 -12.04 -4.38 14.55
CA ALA A 264 -11.66 -2.99 14.72
C ALA A 264 -10.35 -2.78 15.51
N THR A 265 -9.98 -3.71 16.40
CA THR A 265 -8.86 -3.55 17.34
C THR A 265 -7.81 -4.65 17.24
N ASP A 266 -8.00 -5.61 16.34
CA ASP A 266 -7.17 -6.83 16.18
C ASP A 266 -6.98 -7.64 17.47
N THR A 267 -7.78 -7.39 18.50
CA THR A 267 -7.65 -8.06 19.80
C THR A 267 -8.22 -9.47 19.74
N LEU A 268 -7.39 -10.48 20.03
CA LEU A 268 -7.81 -11.89 20.12
C LEU A 268 -8.74 -12.07 21.33
N VAL A 269 -9.97 -12.53 21.08
CA VAL A 269 -11.02 -12.69 22.10
C VAL A 269 -11.36 -14.16 22.38
N PHE A 270 -11.00 -15.07 21.48
CA PHE A 270 -11.21 -16.50 21.64
C PHE A 270 -10.13 -17.30 20.92
N ASP A 271 -9.67 -18.38 21.55
CA ASP A 271 -8.73 -19.34 20.99
C ASP A 271 -9.04 -20.74 21.52
N SER A 272 -9.38 -21.68 20.63
CA SER A 272 -9.75 -23.04 21.00
C SER A 272 -8.58 -24.01 20.86
N ASP A 273 -7.76 -24.13 21.91
CA ASP A 273 -6.52 -24.93 21.84
C ASP A 273 -6.76 -26.47 21.92
N ASN A 274 -7.96 -26.94 22.28
CA ASN A 274 -8.18 -28.39 22.51
C ASN A 274 -9.62 -28.90 22.25
N LEU A 275 -10.23 -28.62 21.10
CA LEU A 275 -11.55 -29.17 20.74
C LEU A 275 -11.44 -30.31 19.69
N PRO A 276 -11.95 -31.52 19.97
CA PRO A 276 -11.99 -32.63 19.00
C PRO A 276 -12.86 -32.33 17.77
N TYR A 277 -12.58 -33.05 16.68
CA TYR A 277 -13.32 -32.97 15.41
C TYR A 277 -14.50 -33.95 15.37
N ASP A 278 -15.71 -33.49 15.73
CA ASP A 278 -16.90 -34.35 15.78
C ASP A 278 -17.94 -33.98 14.71
N ALA A 279 -18.70 -34.98 14.24
CA ALA A 279 -19.84 -34.76 13.35
C ALA A 279 -20.89 -33.87 14.05
N PRO A 280 -21.42 -32.83 13.38
CA PRO A 280 -21.50 -32.62 11.93
C PRO A 280 -20.38 -31.74 11.33
N TYR A 281 -19.21 -31.61 11.98
CA TYR A 281 -18.09 -30.78 11.50
C TYR A 281 -18.42 -29.28 11.41
N SER A 282 -19.34 -28.88 12.28
CA SER A 282 -19.85 -27.54 12.44
C SER A 282 -19.94 -27.24 13.93
N TRP A 283 -19.34 -26.13 14.36
CA TRP A 283 -19.30 -25.74 15.76
C TRP A 283 -19.90 -24.35 15.94
N THR A 284 -20.72 -24.22 16.96
CA THR A 284 -21.32 -22.95 17.36
C THR A 284 -20.49 -22.34 18.48
N LEU A 285 -19.77 -21.27 18.17
CA LEU A 285 -19.00 -20.48 19.10
C LEU A 285 -19.92 -19.43 19.74
N SER A 286 -20.04 -19.48 21.06
CA SER A 286 -20.78 -18.50 21.85
C SER A 286 -20.12 -18.32 23.20
N GLY A 287 -19.98 -17.07 23.65
CA GLY A 287 -19.39 -16.74 24.95
C GLY A 287 -19.61 -15.27 25.30
N ALA A 288 -19.24 -14.88 26.53
CA ALA A 288 -19.38 -13.50 27.01
C ALA A 288 -18.54 -12.48 26.21
N TRP A 289 -17.52 -12.96 25.50
CA TRP A 289 -16.64 -12.20 24.62
C TRP A 289 -17.29 -11.86 23.27
N LEU A 290 -18.44 -12.44 22.94
CA LEU A 290 -19.18 -12.21 21.70
C LEU A 290 -20.25 -11.13 21.90
N LEU A 291 -20.04 -9.95 21.32
CA LEU A 291 -20.93 -8.80 21.43
C LEU A 291 -21.92 -8.77 20.24
N PRO A 292 -23.17 -8.30 20.45
CA PRO A 292 -24.12 -8.08 19.36
C PRO A 292 -23.64 -6.99 18.39
N ALA A 293 -24.08 -7.05 17.12
CA ALA A 293 -23.80 -6.04 16.08
C ALA A 293 -22.31 -5.67 15.93
N THR A 294 -21.41 -6.61 16.22
CA THR A 294 -19.96 -6.38 16.23
C THR A 294 -19.31 -7.22 15.14
N VAL A 295 -18.35 -6.61 14.44
CA VAL A 295 -17.60 -7.26 13.37
C VAL A 295 -16.42 -8.01 13.98
N TYR A 296 -16.40 -9.32 13.78
CA TYR A 296 -15.32 -10.20 14.19
C TYR A 296 -14.63 -10.78 12.95
N GLU A 297 -13.37 -11.17 13.15
CA GLU A 297 -12.64 -11.98 12.19
C GLU A 297 -12.30 -13.32 12.82
N VAL A 298 -12.48 -14.38 12.05
CA VAL A 298 -12.36 -15.75 12.53
C VAL A 298 -11.44 -16.54 11.60
N ARG A 299 -10.49 -17.29 12.15
CA ARG A 299 -9.61 -18.20 11.40
C ARG A 299 -9.51 -19.57 12.07
N GLY A 300 -9.30 -20.60 11.27
CA GLY A 300 -9.12 -21.98 11.73
C GLY A 300 -7.74 -22.52 11.34
N ARG A 301 -7.24 -23.50 12.10
CA ARG A 301 -6.04 -24.28 11.78
C ARG A 301 -6.28 -25.74 12.17
N LEU A 302 -5.95 -26.66 11.27
CA LEU A 302 -5.96 -28.09 11.55
C LEU A 302 -4.83 -28.42 12.55
N ILE A 303 -5.04 -29.35 13.47
CA ILE A 303 -3.97 -29.87 14.33
C ILE A 303 -3.74 -31.33 13.92
N ALA A 304 -2.55 -31.62 13.41
CA ALA A 304 -2.22 -32.96 12.93
C ALA A 304 -2.13 -33.98 14.08
N GLN A 305 -2.37 -35.26 13.78
CA GLN A 305 -2.28 -36.33 14.77
C GLN A 305 -0.82 -36.69 15.11
N THR A 306 0.09 -36.52 14.14
CA THR A 306 1.54 -36.61 14.34
C THR A 306 2.19 -35.22 14.43
N ALA A 307 3.19 -35.07 15.31
CA ALA A 307 3.86 -33.78 15.56
C ALA A 307 4.72 -33.27 14.39
N SER A 308 4.90 -34.08 13.35
CA SER A 308 5.77 -33.81 12.19
C SER A 308 5.09 -33.10 11.02
N ARG A 309 3.76 -32.96 11.02
CA ARG A 309 3.04 -32.31 9.91
C ARG A 309 2.70 -30.86 10.22
N GLN A 310 3.24 -29.94 9.42
CA GLN A 310 2.86 -28.53 9.49
C GLN A 310 1.45 -28.32 8.92
N THR A 311 0.62 -27.59 9.64
CA THR A 311 -0.71 -27.16 9.20
C THR A 311 -0.75 -25.64 9.11
N LEU A 312 -1.42 -25.10 8.08
CA LEU A 312 -1.55 -23.65 7.89
C LEU A 312 -2.82 -23.12 8.54
N TRP A 313 -2.77 -21.86 8.95
CA TRP A 313 -3.97 -21.11 9.29
C TRP A 313 -4.76 -20.78 8.03
N SER A 314 -6.09 -20.79 8.13
CA SER A 314 -6.96 -20.17 7.12
C SER A 314 -6.72 -18.66 7.07
N THR A 315 -7.17 -18.03 6.00
CA THR A 315 -7.37 -16.58 6.01
C THR A 315 -8.36 -16.20 7.11
N TRP A 316 -8.24 -14.97 7.60
CA TRP A 316 -9.26 -14.38 8.47
C TRP A 316 -10.53 -14.13 7.66
N LEU A 317 -11.65 -14.70 8.09
CA LEU A 317 -12.96 -14.47 7.50
C LEU A 317 -13.78 -13.55 8.41
N THR A 318 -14.36 -12.51 7.82
CA THR A 318 -15.14 -11.52 8.54
C THR A 318 -16.58 -12.00 8.76
N VAL A 319 -17.09 -11.84 9.98
CA VAL A 319 -18.47 -12.15 10.34
C VAL A 319 -19.03 -11.04 11.23
N THR A 320 -20.24 -10.56 10.91
CA THR A 320 -20.96 -9.58 11.72
C THR A 320 -22.01 -10.30 12.54
N THR A 321 -21.91 -10.25 13.88
CA THR A 321 -22.86 -10.92 14.76
C THR A 321 -24.25 -10.28 14.66
N PRO A 322 -25.35 -11.05 14.84
CA PRO A 322 -26.69 -10.49 14.81
C PRO A 322 -26.88 -9.44 15.90
N ASN A 323 -27.63 -8.38 15.59
CA ASN A 323 -27.96 -7.33 16.54
C ASN A 323 -29.08 -7.78 17.49
N LEU A 324 -28.72 -8.52 18.54
CA LEU A 324 -29.63 -8.93 19.60
C LEU A 324 -29.70 -7.85 20.68
N LEU A 325 -30.83 -7.15 20.75
CA LEU A 325 -31.09 -6.09 21.71
C LEU A 325 -31.79 -6.63 22.95
N VAL A 326 -31.46 -6.06 24.11
CA VAL A 326 -32.15 -6.31 25.39
C VAL A 326 -33.55 -5.73 25.30
N ILE A 327 -34.59 -6.56 25.53
CA ILE A 327 -35.99 -6.13 25.53
C ILE A 327 -36.49 -5.89 26.95
N ALA A 328 -37.67 -5.28 27.11
CA ALA A 328 -38.23 -4.96 28.43
C ALA A 328 -38.36 -6.19 29.35
N GLU A 329 -38.59 -7.37 28.76
CA GLU A 329 -38.69 -8.66 29.46
C GLU A 329 -37.34 -9.16 30.02
N ASP A 330 -36.21 -8.59 29.57
CA ASP A 330 -34.85 -8.97 29.98
C ASP A 330 -34.31 -8.12 31.15
N ILE A 331 -35.02 -7.06 31.52
CA ILE A 331 -34.65 -6.15 32.60
C ILE A 331 -35.57 -6.44 33.78
N LEU A 332 -35.01 -7.08 34.81
CA LEU A 332 -35.70 -7.25 36.09
C LEU A 332 -36.04 -5.89 36.70
N ASP A 333 -37.21 -5.78 37.34
CA ASP A 333 -37.58 -4.59 38.11
C ASP A 333 -36.45 -4.24 39.10
N ASN A 334 -36.04 -2.97 39.09
CA ASN A 334 -34.93 -2.40 39.88
C ASN A 334 -33.50 -2.83 39.50
N ALA A 335 -33.26 -3.44 38.33
CA ALA A 335 -31.92 -3.87 37.92
C ALA A 335 -30.92 -2.72 37.61
N ILE A 336 -31.39 -1.51 37.31
CA ILE A 336 -30.56 -0.31 37.06
C ILE A 336 -30.55 0.55 38.32
N THR A 337 -29.46 0.47 39.08
CA THR A 337 -29.24 1.24 40.32
C THR A 337 -28.34 2.45 40.06
N GLN A 338 -28.29 3.38 41.01
CA GLN A 338 -27.49 4.61 40.94
C GLN A 338 -25.99 4.35 40.69
N GLN A 339 -25.48 3.18 41.08
CA GLN A 339 -24.09 2.77 40.89
C GLN A 339 -23.78 2.30 39.44
N LYS A 340 -24.80 1.97 38.64
CA LYS A 340 -24.65 1.49 37.26
C LYS A 340 -24.72 2.62 36.22
N ILE A 341 -24.99 3.86 36.64
CA ILE A 341 -24.92 5.06 35.81
C ILE A 341 -23.83 5.97 36.39
N ILE A 342 -22.60 5.82 35.91
CA ILE A 342 -21.48 6.67 36.31
C ILE A 342 -21.62 8.09 35.75
N ASP A 343 -21.00 9.08 36.40
CA ASP A 343 -20.98 10.46 35.92
C ASP A 343 -20.42 10.55 34.50
N GLY A 344 -21.16 11.23 33.62
CA GLY A 344 -20.82 11.39 32.20
C GLY A 344 -21.20 10.21 31.29
N ALA A 345 -21.77 9.11 31.81
CA ALA A 345 -22.18 7.97 30.98
C ALA A 345 -23.25 8.33 29.94
N ILE A 346 -24.12 9.29 30.27
CA ILE A 346 -25.19 9.82 29.39
C ILE A 346 -24.81 11.25 29.00
N SER A 347 -24.39 11.45 27.75
CA SER A 347 -24.08 12.77 27.18
C SER A 347 -25.21 13.28 26.29
N ALA A 348 -25.25 14.58 25.99
CA ALA A 348 -26.25 15.17 25.09
C ALA A 348 -26.29 14.47 23.72
N GLN A 349 -25.15 14.02 23.19
CA GLN A 349 -25.08 13.26 21.93
C GLN A 349 -25.68 11.85 22.01
N LYS A 350 -25.75 11.25 23.22
CA LYS A 350 -26.36 9.94 23.44
C LYS A 350 -27.88 10.03 23.65
N ILE A 351 -28.43 11.24 23.73
CA ILE A 351 -29.86 11.51 23.82
C ILE A 351 -30.28 12.14 22.50
N MET A 352 -31.04 11.41 21.67
CA MET A 352 -31.57 11.97 20.42
C MET A 352 -32.53 13.14 20.70
N ASP A 353 -32.63 14.07 19.75
CA ASP A 353 -33.61 15.17 19.83
C ASP A 353 -35.03 14.63 20.10
N ALA A 354 -35.71 15.22 21.08
CA ALA A 354 -37.03 14.81 21.59
C ALA A 354 -37.14 13.42 22.23
N ALA A 355 -36.01 12.73 22.52
CA ALA A 355 -36.06 11.41 23.14
C ALA A 355 -36.62 11.40 24.57
N ILE A 356 -36.49 12.50 25.32
CA ILE A 356 -37.05 12.66 26.67
C ILE A 356 -38.31 13.53 26.59
N THR A 357 -39.48 12.89 26.68
CA THR A 357 -40.79 13.56 26.71
C THR A 357 -41.24 13.80 28.16
N ALA A 358 -42.24 14.66 28.37
CA ALA A 358 -42.80 14.92 29.71
C ALA A 358 -43.30 13.64 30.41
N LEU A 359 -43.68 12.60 29.65
CA LEU A 359 -44.11 11.31 30.19
C LEU A 359 -42.93 10.45 30.71
N LYS A 360 -41.71 10.72 30.24
CA LYS A 360 -40.47 9.98 30.57
C LYS A 360 -39.72 10.56 31.78
N LEU A 361 -40.15 11.71 32.29
CA LEU A 361 -39.66 12.32 33.52
C LEU A 361 -40.75 12.20 34.58
N ALA A 362 -40.57 11.31 35.56
CA ALA A 362 -41.49 11.24 36.70
C ALA A 362 -41.42 12.55 37.52
N ASP A 363 -42.51 12.88 38.21
CA ASP A 363 -42.54 14.04 39.08
C ASP A 363 -41.43 13.93 40.15
N LYS A 364 -40.67 15.02 40.37
CA LYS A 364 -39.46 15.09 41.22
C LYS A 364 -38.26 14.23 40.76
N ALA A 365 -38.24 13.69 39.54
CA ALA A 365 -37.09 12.90 39.06
C ALA A 365 -35.80 13.71 38.90
N VAL A 366 -35.88 15.03 38.68
CA VAL A 366 -34.73 15.95 38.60
C VAL A 366 -34.61 16.74 39.90
N THR A 367 -33.63 16.37 40.74
CA THR A 367 -33.32 17.05 42.00
C THR A 367 -32.14 18.02 41.82
N THR A 368 -31.91 18.92 42.78
CA THR A 368 -30.80 19.90 42.73
C THR A 368 -29.43 19.24 42.55
N ASN A 369 -29.21 18.05 43.12
CA ASN A 369 -27.97 17.29 42.95
C ASN A 369 -27.76 16.76 41.52
N LYS A 370 -28.81 16.74 40.69
CA LYS A 370 -28.78 16.31 39.28
C LYS A 370 -28.63 17.49 38.31
N LEU A 371 -28.50 18.72 38.82
CA LEU A 371 -28.32 19.93 38.03
C LEU A 371 -26.98 20.59 38.38
N ALA A 372 -26.10 20.75 37.40
CA ALA A 372 -24.84 21.47 37.58
C ALA A 372 -25.09 22.97 37.83
N ILE A 373 -24.19 23.62 38.58
CA ILE A 373 -24.24 25.07 38.82
C ILE A 373 -24.16 25.79 37.45
N GLY A 374 -25.16 26.63 37.15
CA GLY A 374 -25.26 27.36 35.88
C GLY A 374 -25.98 26.61 34.75
N ALA A 375 -26.45 25.37 34.96
CA ALA A 375 -27.12 24.57 33.93
C ALA A 375 -28.51 25.10 33.50
N VAL A 376 -29.12 25.98 34.30
CA VAL A 376 -30.41 26.63 33.99
C VAL A 376 -30.15 28.12 33.79
N THR A 377 -30.02 28.55 32.53
CA THR A 377 -29.84 29.96 32.16
C THR A 377 -31.19 30.62 31.81
N LYS A 378 -31.21 31.95 31.68
CA LYS A 378 -32.41 32.72 31.34
C LYS A 378 -33.05 32.25 30.02
N ASP A 379 -32.25 31.81 29.07
CA ASP A 379 -32.71 31.43 27.73
C ASP A 379 -33.38 30.04 27.72
N ILE A 380 -33.15 29.23 28.76
CA ILE A 380 -33.70 27.87 28.90
C ILE A 380 -34.98 27.85 29.75
N LEU A 381 -35.30 28.96 30.44
CA LEU A 381 -36.53 29.12 31.21
C LEU A 381 -37.62 29.75 30.33
N ALA A 382 -38.69 29.01 30.07
CA ALA A 382 -39.84 29.54 29.36
C ALA A 382 -40.52 30.68 30.15
N SER A 383 -41.11 31.64 29.43
CA SER A 383 -41.89 32.72 30.04
C SER A 383 -43.02 32.14 30.91
N GLY A 384 -43.08 32.55 32.18
CA GLY A 384 -44.05 32.02 33.16
C GLY A 384 -43.65 30.73 33.88
N ALA A 385 -42.43 30.20 33.66
CA ALA A 385 -41.98 28.97 34.32
C ALA A 385 -41.79 29.09 35.85
N ILE A 386 -41.63 30.30 36.37
CA ILE A 386 -41.53 30.58 37.82
C ILE A 386 -42.77 31.39 38.25
N VAL A 387 -43.67 30.73 38.98
CA VAL A 387 -44.89 31.30 39.56
C VAL A 387 -44.73 31.46 41.08
N ALA A 388 -45.56 32.29 41.73
CA ALA A 388 -45.37 32.71 43.12
C ALA A 388 -45.31 31.54 44.12
N ASP A 389 -46.04 30.48 43.83
CA ASP A 389 -46.14 29.20 44.52
C ASP A 389 -44.88 28.30 44.38
N LYS A 390 -43.90 28.71 43.57
CA LYS A 390 -42.57 28.07 43.46
C LYS A 390 -41.54 28.65 44.42
N PHE A 391 -41.84 29.74 45.12
CA PHE A 391 -40.94 30.30 46.14
C PHE A 391 -41.23 29.69 47.51
N ALA A 392 -40.20 29.50 48.34
CA ALA A 392 -40.35 28.99 49.70
C ALA A 392 -41.08 30.00 50.60
N ASP A 393 -41.78 29.49 51.64
CA ASP A 393 -42.50 30.34 52.60
C ASP A 393 -41.59 31.44 53.17
N GLY A 394 -42.02 32.70 53.03
CA GLY A 394 -41.28 33.89 53.46
C GLY A 394 -40.40 34.56 52.39
N LEU A 395 -40.24 33.96 51.20
CA LEU A 395 -39.55 34.58 50.06
C LEU A 395 -40.57 34.92 48.96
N GLY A 396 -40.82 36.21 48.74
CA GLY A 396 -41.70 36.69 47.67
C GLY A 396 -40.93 37.28 46.49
N PRO A 397 -41.50 37.29 45.27
CA PRO A 397 -40.90 38.00 44.15
C PRO A 397 -40.84 39.51 44.41
N VAL A 398 -39.78 40.17 43.93
CA VAL A 398 -39.68 41.63 43.98
C VAL A 398 -40.61 42.24 42.93
N GLY A 399 -41.65 42.95 43.37
CA GLY A 399 -42.62 43.58 42.47
C GLY A 399 -42.01 44.79 41.75
N ILE A 400 -42.10 44.86 40.43
CA ILE A 400 -41.65 46.02 39.65
C ILE A 400 -42.85 46.95 39.41
N ILE A 401 -42.79 48.16 39.94
CA ILE A 401 -43.79 49.22 39.74
C ILE A 401 -43.23 50.19 38.69
N SER A 402 -43.92 50.30 37.55
CA SER A 402 -43.51 51.14 36.41
C SER A 402 -43.84 52.63 36.56
N GLY A 403 -44.55 53.03 37.63
CA GLY A 403 -44.88 54.43 37.94
C GLY A 403 -43.80 55.15 38.77
N ALA A 404 -43.82 56.48 38.80
CA ALA A 404 -42.85 57.29 39.55
C ALA A 404 -43.17 57.44 41.04
N ALA A 405 -44.41 57.18 41.46
CA ALA A 405 -44.85 57.31 42.84
C ALA A 405 -44.78 55.97 43.58
N VAL A 406 -44.25 55.99 44.81
CA VAL A 406 -44.20 54.80 45.67
C VAL A 406 -45.62 54.48 46.18
N PRO A 407 -46.14 53.27 45.98
CA PRO A 407 -47.48 52.89 46.45
C PRO A 407 -47.62 53.03 47.98
N THR A 408 -48.81 53.38 48.45
CA THR A 408 -49.12 53.46 49.89
C THR A 408 -49.75 52.18 50.46
N THR A 409 -50.07 51.21 49.61
CA THR A 409 -50.63 49.90 49.97
C THR A 409 -49.69 48.77 49.58
N LYS A 410 -49.54 47.76 50.46
CA LYS A 410 -48.66 46.61 50.22
C LYS A 410 -49.12 45.80 49.01
N THR A 411 -48.24 45.62 48.02
CA THR A 411 -48.38 44.67 46.90
C THR A 411 -47.50 43.43 47.16
N THR A 412 -46.18 43.60 47.23
CA THR A 412 -45.19 42.58 47.64
C THR A 412 -44.29 43.11 48.75
N GLU A 413 -43.59 42.25 49.48
CA GLU A 413 -42.77 42.67 50.61
C GLU A 413 -41.63 43.63 50.22
N VAL A 414 -41.08 43.43 49.02
CA VAL A 414 -40.06 44.29 48.42
C VAL A 414 -40.53 44.67 47.01
N ILE A 415 -40.38 45.94 46.65
CA ILE A 415 -40.73 46.48 45.33
C ILE A 415 -39.58 47.30 44.75
N THR A 416 -39.57 47.48 43.44
CA THR A 416 -38.76 48.50 42.75
C THR A 416 -39.67 49.55 42.12
N VAL A 417 -39.38 50.83 42.36
CA VAL A 417 -40.13 51.98 41.79
C VAL A 417 -39.11 52.92 41.17
N ALA A 418 -39.23 53.22 39.87
CA ALA A 418 -38.29 54.05 39.12
C ALA A 418 -36.80 53.67 39.34
N GLY A 419 -36.51 52.37 39.42
CA GLY A 419 -35.14 51.85 39.60
C GLY A 419 -34.61 51.86 41.04
N LYS A 420 -35.38 52.34 42.02
CA LYS A 420 -35.03 52.31 43.44
C LYS A 420 -35.77 51.18 44.16
N LEU A 421 -35.08 50.48 45.06
CA LEU A 421 -35.61 49.37 45.83
C LEU A 421 -36.24 49.88 47.13
N TYR A 422 -37.43 49.38 47.47
CA TYR A 422 -38.14 49.72 48.70
C TYR A 422 -38.69 48.45 49.37
N ARG A 423 -38.70 48.42 50.70
CA ARG A 423 -39.29 47.34 51.51
C ARG A 423 -40.48 47.84 52.32
N TRP A 424 -41.52 47.01 52.42
CA TRP A 424 -42.67 47.29 53.27
C TRP A 424 -42.30 47.14 54.74
N ASN A 425 -42.46 48.19 55.54
CA ASN A 425 -42.11 48.20 56.96
C ASN A 425 -43.29 47.94 57.91
N GLY A 426 -44.45 47.56 57.37
CA GLY A 426 -45.70 47.38 58.12
C GLY A 426 -46.77 48.40 57.75
N ASN A 427 -46.39 49.65 57.48
CA ASN A 427 -47.32 50.75 57.18
C ASN A 427 -47.03 51.51 55.88
N LYS A 428 -45.79 51.50 55.39
CA LYS A 428 -45.39 52.10 54.10
C LYS A 428 -44.17 51.40 53.52
N TYR A 429 -43.88 51.65 52.25
CA TYR A 429 -42.61 51.27 51.65
C TYR A 429 -41.50 52.26 52.04
N THR A 430 -40.39 51.76 52.57
CA THR A 430 -39.21 52.53 52.96
C THR A 430 -37.99 52.13 52.14
N ALA A 431 -37.08 53.09 51.92
CA ALA A 431 -35.82 52.85 51.21
C ALA A 431 -34.78 52.11 52.07
N ASP A 432 -35.02 51.97 53.38
CA ASP A 432 -34.21 51.15 54.28
C ASP A 432 -34.41 49.67 53.99
N VAL A 433 -33.61 49.16 53.04
CA VAL A 433 -33.49 47.73 52.76
C VAL A 433 -32.22 47.20 53.45
N PRO A 434 -32.33 46.26 54.42
CA PRO A 434 -31.20 45.65 55.10
C PRO A 434 -30.14 45.07 54.15
N ALA A 435 -28.88 45.19 54.53
CA ALA A 435 -27.74 44.78 53.72
C ALA A 435 -27.74 43.29 53.33
N ALA A 436 -28.39 42.43 54.12
CA ALA A 436 -28.53 41.00 53.82
C ALA A 436 -29.33 40.73 52.53
N ASP A 437 -30.18 41.67 52.11
CA ASP A 437 -31.01 41.54 50.92
C ASP A 437 -30.37 42.15 49.66
N ILE A 438 -29.16 42.72 49.77
CA ILE A 438 -28.46 43.43 48.69
C ILE A 438 -27.10 42.75 48.42
N ALA A 439 -27.14 41.46 48.06
CA ALA A 439 -25.94 40.73 47.66
C ALA A 439 -25.66 40.91 46.15
N GLY A 440 -24.76 41.83 45.81
CA GLY A 440 -24.31 42.14 44.43
C GLY A 440 -23.70 43.54 44.34
N THR A 441 -22.93 43.84 43.28
CA THR A 441 -22.22 45.13 43.10
C THR A 441 -23.19 46.31 43.05
N ILE A 442 -23.09 47.21 44.03
CA ILE A 442 -23.89 48.44 44.13
C ILE A 442 -23.26 49.53 43.25
N SER A 443 -23.99 50.00 42.23
CA SER A 443 -23.58 51.15 41.41
C SER A 443 -23.77 52.46 42.19
N GLY A 444 -22.96 53.49 41.89
CA GLY A 444 -22.97 54.76 42.64
C GLY A 444 -24.32 55.50 42.68
N SER A 445 -25.25 55.19 41.77
CA SER A 445 -26.62 55.74 41.78
C SER A 445 -27.54 55.11 42.85
N GLN A 446 -27.12 53.98 43.42
CA GLN A 446 -27.84 53.20 44.42
C GLN A 446 -27.37 53.50 45.86
N ILE A 447 -26.36 54.35 46.02
CA ILE A 447 -25.91 54.86 47.32
C ILE A 447 -26.66 56.17 47.57
N ALA A 448 -27.42 56.26 48.65
CA ALA A 448 -28.10 57.49 49.02
C ALA A 448 -27.10 58.58 49.43
N ASP A 449 -27.45 59.86 49.21
CA ASP A 449 -26.65 60.99 49.73
C ASP A 449 -26.39 60.80 51.24
N GLU A 450 -25.14 61.03 51.66
CA GLU A 450 -24.63 60.89 53.05
C GLU A 450 -24.52 59.46 53.63
N ALA A 451 -24.66 58.39 52.83
CA ALA A 451 -24.54 57.01 53.34
C ALA A 451 -23.15 56.63 53.92
N LEU A 452 -22.11 57.42 53.63
CA LEU A 452 -20.74 57.30 54.16
C LEU A 452 -20.33 58.61 54.86
N ASP A 453 -20.54 58.70 56.18
CA ASP A 453 -20.04 59.79 57.00
C ASP A 453 -18.68 59.45 57.65
N ALA A 454 -18.01 60.48 58.19
CA ALA A 454 -16.65 60.38 58.75
C ALA A 454 -16.49 59.36 59.89
N THR A 455 -17.57 58.99 60.58
CA THR A 455 -17.54 58.01 61.67
C THR A 455 -17.44 56.56 61.21
N LYS A 456 -17.64 56.31 59.90
CA LYS A 456 -17.62 54.97 59.31
C LYS A 456 -16.29 54.56 58.71
N PHE A 457 -15.26 55.42 58.78
CA PHE A 457 -13.89 55.06 58.39
C PHE A 457 -13.11 54.51 59.58
N ALA A 458 -12.34 53.44 59.36
CA ALA A 458 -11.52 52.82 60.39
C ALA A 458 -10.42 53.78 60.90
N ASN A 459 -10.00 53.62 62.15
CA ASN A 459 -9.05 54.52 62.81
C ASN A 459 -7.73 54.62 62.02
N GLY A 460 -7.38 55.83 61.57
CA GLY A 460 -6.22 56.09 60.70
C GLY A 460 -6.53 56.34 59.21
N LEU A 461 -7.79 56.21 58.78
CA LEU A 461 -8.22 56.54 57.42
C LEU A 461 -9.15 57.76 57.43
N SER A 462 -8.70 58.85 56.81
CA SER A 462 -9.48 60.09 56.65
C SER A 462 -9.99 60.21 55.21
N PRO A 463 -11.26 60.56 54.96
CA PRO A 463 -11.78 60.79 53.61
C PRO A 463 -11.06 61.98 52.93
N VAL A 464 -10.86 61.88 51.61
CA VAL A 464 -10.34 62.99 50.81
C VAL A 464 -11.47 63.99 50.57
N THR A 465 -11.39 65.15 51.21
CA THR A 465 -12.44 66.18 51.09
C THR A 465 -12.20 67.02 49.84
N ASN A 466 -13.19 67.13 48.95
CA ASN A 466 -13.13 68.06 47.84
C ASN A 466 -13.56 69.45 48.30
N VAL A 467 -12.64 70.40 48.30
CA VAL A 467 -12.89 71.79 48.70
C VAL A 467 -13.30 72.58 47.47
N SER A 468 -14.54 73.06 47.47
CA SER A 468 -15.09 73.93 46.43
C SER A 468 -14.48 75.33 46.51
N GLY A 469 -13.33 75.52 45.85
CA GLY A 469 -12.66 76.82 45.72
C GLY A 469 -11.30 76.71 45.01
N SER A 470 -10.74 77.85 44.59
CA SER A 470 -9.41 77.91 43.95
C SER A 470 -8.27 78.23 44.93
N THR A 471 -8.60 78.57 46.19
CA THR A 471 -7.65 78.92 47.24
C THR A 471 -7.55 77.78 48.24
N VAL A 472 -6.32 77.37 48.56
CA VAL A 472 -6.06 76.30 49.52
C VAL A 472 -6.44 76.77 50.93
N PRO A 473 -7.27 76.01 51.68
CA PRO A 473 -7.63 76.37 53.05
C PRO A 473 -6.40 76.52 53.96
N THR A 474 -6.47 77.45 54.92
CA THR A 474 -5.43 77.64 55.94
C THR A 474 -5.73 76.90 57.25
N THR A 475 -6.92 76.31 57.36
CA THR A 475 -7.37 75.51 58.50
C THR A 475 -7.63 74.07 58.07
N LYS A 476 -7.25 73.12 58.92
CA LYS A 476 -7.37 71.69 58.63
C LYS A 476 -8.85 71.28 58.55
N SER A 477 -9.23 70.68 57.42
CA SER A 477 -10.49 69.93 57.26
C SER A 477 -10.24 68.44 57.43
N THR A 478 -9.55 67.81 56.47
CA THR A 478 -9.09 66.41 56.53
C THR A 478 -7.59 66.35 56.23
N ASP A 479 -6.93 65.22 56.51
CA ASP A 479 -5.48 65.09 56.26
C ASP A 479 -5.13 65.26 54.78
N VAL A 480 -6.07 64.94 53.88
CA VAL A 480 -5.92 65.12 52.44
C VAL A 480 -7.16 65.81 51.89
N ILE A 481 -6.95 66.82 51.05
CA ILE A 481 -8.01 67.56 50.35
C ILE A 481 -7.70 67.68 48.86
N THR A 482 -8.73 67.89 48.05
CA THR A 482 -8.57 68.37 46.66
C THR A 482 -9.04 69.81 46.55
N VAL A 483 -8.24 70.68 45.95
CA VAL A 483 -8.56 72.09 45.66
C VAL A 483 -8.26 72.33 44.18
N ALA A 484 -9.25 72.79 43.41
CA ALA A 484 -9.13 73.02 41.96
C ALA A 484 -8.47 71.85 41.18
N GLY A 485 -8.81 70.61 41.55
CA GLY A 485 -8.30 69.39 40.88
C GLY A 485 -6.87 68.99 41.25
N LYS A 486 -6.21 69.70 42.18
CA LYS A 486 -4.92 69.30 42.74
C LYS A 486 -5.11 68.74 44.15
N LEU A 487 -4.38 67.66 44.46
CA LEU A 487 -4.38 67.01 45.77
C LEU A 487 -3.40 67.73 46.70
N TYR A 488 -3.82 68.01 47.93
CA TYR A 488 -2.99 68.63 48.95
C TYR A 488 -3.07 67.83 50.26
N ARG A 489 -1.94 67.73 50.97
CA ARG A 489 -1.86 67.05 52.28
C ARG A 489 -1.55 68.04 53.39
N TRP A 490 -2.22 67.89 54.53
CA TRP A 490 -1.97 68.69 55.73
C TRP A 490 -0.63 68.32 56.35
N THR A 491 0.29 69.28 56.48
CA THR A 491 1.64 69.07 57.03
C THR A 491 1.74 69.36 58.53
N GLY A 492 0.61 69.65 59.19
CA GLY A 492 0.54 70.07 60.60
C GLY A 492 0.20 71.55 60.78
N SER A 493 0.56 72.40 59.82
CA SER A 493 0.31 73.85 59.85
C SER A 493 -0.28 74.43 58.56
N ALA A 494 -0.11 73.76 57.41
CA ALA A 494 -0.68 74.16 56.12
C ALA A 494 -0.87 72.96 55.20
N TYR A 495 -1.58 73.14 54.08
CA TYR A 495 -1.74 72.14 53.03
C TYR A 495 -0.63 72.28 51.97
N SER A 496 0.13 71.21 51.72
CA SER A 496 1.20 71.14 50.72
C SER A 496 0.77 70.36 49.47
N ALA A 497 1.11 70.87 48.29
CA ALA A 497 0.93 70.17 47.01
C ALA A 497 2.00 69.09 46.75
N SER A 498 3.07 69.07 47.56
CA SER A 498 4.13 68.08 47.46
C SER A 498 3.74 66.84 48.25
N VAL A 499 3.63 65.70 47.56
CA VAL A 499 3.35 64.40 48.17
C VAL A 499 4.70 63.76 48.57
N PRO A 500 4.97 63.53 49.87
CA PRO A 500 6.21 62.93 50.34
C PRO A 500 6.49 61.55 49.70
N THR A 501 7.77 61.22 49.47
CA THR A 501 8.20 59.94 48.83
C THR A 501 7.74 58.68 49.57
N GLN A 502 7.48 58.77 50.87
CA GLN A 502 6.88 57.70 51.68
C GLN A 502 5.44 57.34 51.26
N ASP A 503 4.72 58.24 50.60
CA ASP A 503 3.39 57.95 50.03
C ASP A 503 3.49 57.31 48.62
N LEU A 504 4.70 57.22 48.06
CA LEU A 504 5.02 56.60 46.77
C LEU A 504 5.78 55.28 46.95
N THR A 505 5.66 54.62 48.11
CA THR A 505 6.28 53.31 48.35
C THR A 505 5.56 52.22 47.56
N GLY A 506 6.23 51.69 46.53
CA GLY A 506 5.72 50.64 45.65
C GLY A 506 6.02 50.92 44.17
N THR A 507 5.86 49.92 43.31
CA THR A 507 5.93 50.11 41.86
C THR A 507 4.69 50.89 41.38
N VAL A 508 4.90 51.97 40.61
CA VAL A 508 3.80 52.58 39.85
C VAL A 508 3.37 51.55 38.80
N SER A 509 2.21 50.93 39.01
CA SER A 509 1.67 49.92 38.12
C SER A 509 1.21 50.53 36.79
N ALA A 510 1.20 49.74 35.72
CA ALA A 510 0.80 50.21 34.39
C ALA A 510 -0.61 50.86 34.37
N ASN A 511 -1.52 50.42 35.26
CA ASN A 511 -2.87 50.97 35.37
C ASN A 511 -2.90 52.39 35.96
N GLN A 512 -1.84 52.80 36.65
CA GLN A 512 -1.69 54.13 37.22
C GLN A 512 -1.05 55.12 36.23
N ILE A 513 -0.56 54.63 35.08
CA ILE A 513 0.03 55.44 34.01
C ILE A 513 -0.88 55.35 32.79
N ALA A 514 -1.75 56.34 32.60
CA ALA A 514 -2.58 56.39 31.39
C ALA A 514 -1.69 56.50 30.13
N ALA A 515 -2.14 55.92 29.01
CA ALA A 515 -1.44 56.01 27.74
C ALA A 515 -1.15 57.48 27.38
N ASN A 516 0.07 57.79 26.93
CA ASN A 516 0.55 59.14 26.62
C ASN A 516 0.55 60.16 27.79
N SER A 517 0.37 59.70 29.03
CA SER A 517 0.33 60.61 30.18
C SER A 517 1.69 61.18 30.58
N ILE A 518 2.80 60.52 30.21
CA ILE A 518 4.17 60.98 30.42
C ILE A 518 4.69 61.59 29.11
N THR A 519 4.59 62.91 29.00
CA THR A 519 5.08 63.69 27.85
C THR A 519 6.47 64.24 28.13
N SER A 520 7.20 64.68 27.10
CA SER A 520 8.54 65.29 27.25
C SER A 520 8.57 66.46 28.23
N SER A 521 7.48 67.23 28.32
CA SER A 521 7.33 68.33 29.28
C SER A 521 7.17 67.91 30.75
N LYS A 522 6.87 66.63 31.01
CA LYS A 522 6.67 66.05 32.34
C LYS A 522 7.89 65.29 32.86
N ILE A 523 8.89 65.08 32.00
CA ILE A 523 10.20 64.56 32.38
C ILE A 523 11.16 65.76 32.36
N ALA A 524 11.60 66.21 33.54
CA ALA A 524 12.56 67.32 33.60
C ALA A 524 13.90 66.91 32.96
N ALA A 525 14.67 67.90 32.48
CA ALA A 525 16.04 67.64 32.01
C ALA A 525 16.83 66.92 33.12
N ASP A 526 17.59 65.89 32.73
CA ASP A 526 18.37 65.02 33.63
C ASP A 526 17.57 64.23 34.69
N ALA A 527 16.24 64.20 34.61
CA ALA A 527 15.41 63.42 35.55
C ALA A 527 15.60 61.90 35.40
N ILE A 528 16.07 61.43 34.24
CA ILE A 528 16.45 60.03 34.01
C ILE A 528 17.90 60.03 33.52
N THR A 529 18.83 59.85 34.45
CA THR A 529 20.26 59.66 34.14
C THR A 529 20.60 58.17 33.97
N THR A 530 21.81 57.86 33.51
CA THR A 530 22.31 56.47 33.40
C THR A 530 22.25 55.70 34.72
N ALA A 531 22.35 56.38 35.87
CA ALA A 531 22.20 55.75 37.19
C ALA A 531 20.74 55.39 37.54
N HIS A 532 19.76 56.06 36.91
CA HIS A 532 18.33 55.80 37.10
C HIS A 532 17.82 54.63 36.24
N ILE A 533 18.62 54.17 35.27
CA ILE A 533 18.32 52.99 34.44
C ILE A 533 19.20 51.85 34.94
N GLN A 534 18.69 51.03 35.85
CA GLN A 534 19.41 49.83 36.30
C GLN A 534 19.67 48.87 35.13
N ALA A 535 20.74 48.08 35.21
CA ALA A 535 21.04 47.06 34.20
C ALA A 535 19.83 46.12 34.02
N GLY A 536 19.29 46.03 32.80
CA GLY A 536 18.10 45.24 32.49
C GLY A 536 16.76 45.89 32.81
N ALA A 537 16.73 47.17 33.22
CA ALA A 537 15.50 47.93 33.46
C ALA A 537 14.72 48.24 32.18
N VAL A 538 15.41 48.29 31.03
CA VAL A 538 14.81 48.37 29.69
C VAL A 538 15.25 47.15 28.89
N LYS A 539 14.31 46.26 28.63
CA LYS A 539 14.46 45.05 27.85
C LYS A 539 13.90 45.26 26.43
N ALA A 540 14.29 44.39 25.50
CA ALA A 540 13.91 44.53 24.09
C ALA A 540 12.39 44.50 23.85
N ASP A 541 11.64 43.77 24.67
CA ASP A 541 10.17 43.72 24.67
C ASP A 541 9.50 45.03 25.14
N GLN A 542 10.23 45.86 25.88
CA GLN A 542 9.76 47.16 26.36
C GLN A 542 10.02 48.29 25.35
N ILE A 543 10.73 48.00 24.26
CA ILE A 543 10.99 48.94 23.16
C ILE A 543 10.09 48.55 21.99
N ALA A 544 9.05 49.35 21.74
CA ALA A 544 8.13 49.10 20.63
C ALA A 544 8.86 49.15 19.27
N ALA A 545 8.38 48.37 18.29
CA ALA A 545 8.93 48.39 16.93
C ALA A 545 8.90 49.82 16.36
N ASN A 546 10.03 50.25 15.77
CA ASN A 546 10.26 51.61 15.27
C ASN A 546 10.26 52.74 16.31
N ALA A 547 10.23 52.45 17.61
CA ALA A 547 10.29 53.48 18.66
C ALA A 547 11.66 54.18 18.71
N ILE A 548 12.73 53.48 18.32
CA ILE A 548 14.08 54.02 18.17
C ILE A 548 14.50 53.80 16.72
N THR A 549 14.60 54.88 15.96
CA THR A 549 15.12 54.92 14.58
C THR A 549 16.62 55.20 14.59
N ALA A 550 17.32 54.90 13.49
CA ALA A 550 18.76 55.20 13.37
C ALA A 550 19.09 56.70 13.61
N LYS A 551 18.12 57.60 13.38
CA LYS A 551 18.24 59.03 13.69
C LYS A 551 18.25 59.33 15.20
N GLN A 552 17.59 58.49 15.99
CA GLN A 552 17.51 58.60 17.44
C GLN A 552 18.65 57.85 18.15
N LEU A 553 19.40 57.04 17.40
CA LEU A 553 20.55 56.27 17.87
C LEU A 553 21.85 56.94 17.37
N THR A 554 22.33 57.95 18.10
CA THR A 554 23.61 58.59 17.78
C THR A 554 24.75 57.69 18.28
N LEU A 555 25.45 56.98 17.38
CA LEU A 555 26.46 55.98 17.74
C LEU A 555 27.91 56.51 17.83
N MET A 556 28.16 57.82 17.68
CA MET A 556 29.49 58.43 17.94
C MET A 556 29.45 59.97 17.97
N ASP A 557 30.43 60.58 18.65
CA ASP A 557 30.72 62.02 18.60
C ASP A 557 31.52 62.35 17.32
N MET A 558 30.90 63.04 16.37
CA MET A 558 31.55 63.55 15.15
C MET A 558 32.03 64.99 15.29
N GLY A 559 32.03 65.54 16.51
CA GLY A 559 32.59 66.85 16.83
C GLY A 559 34.05 66.95 16.38
N ASN A 560 34.42 68.10 15.83
CA ASN A 560 35.83 68.38 15.60
C ASN A 560 36.54 68.47 16.96
N LEU A 561 37.53 67.62 17.20
CA LEU A 561 38.31 67.66 18.44
C LEU A 561 39.24 68.88 18.49
N VAL A 562 39.50 69.50 17.33
CA VAL A 562 40.19 70.79 17.25
C VAL A 562 39.19 71.92 17.41
N LEU A 563 39.27 72.63 18.54
CA LEU A 563 38.49 73.85 18.77
C LEU A 563 38.91 74.94 17.76
N ASN A 564 37.95 75.73 17.26
CA ASN A 564 38.21 76.82 16.32
C ASN A 564 39.06 76.38 15.09
N GLY A 565 38.88 75.13 14.62
CA GLY A 565 39.64 74.59 13.47
C GLY A 565 39.35 75.28 12.14
N ASP A 566 38.21 75.95 12.02
CA ASP A 566 37.87 76.80 10.87
C ASP A 566 38.43 78.22 11.00
N PHE A 567 39.09 78.56 12.11
CA PHE A 567 39.64 79.88 12.44
C PHE A 567 38.62 81.02 12.43
N SER A 568 37.33 80.72 12.63
CA SER A 568 36.27 81.73 12.68
C SER A 568 36.36 82.66 13.90
N GLN A 569 37.04 82.24 14.98
CA GLN A 569 37.16 82.97 16.25
C GLN A 569 38.59 83.49 16.50
N LEU A 570 39.21 84.20 15.55
CA LEU A 570 40.55 84.81 15.67
C LEU A 570 41.61 83.85 16.28
N ASP A 571 42.62 84.39 16.97
CA ASP A 571 43.74 83.64 17.60
C ASP A 571 43.32 82.80 18.81
N ALA A 572 42.01 82.69 19.10
CA ALA A 572 41.54 81.98 20.28
C ALA A 572 41.84 80.48 20.18
N GLY A 573 42.70 80.01 21.09
CA GLY A 573 43.06 78.60 21.26
C GLY A 573 44.20 78.10 20.39
N TRP A 574 44.84 78.97 19.59
CA TRP A 574 45.94 78.60 18.70
C TRP A 574 47.22 79.37 19.06
N THR A 575 48.34 78.65 19.24
CA THR A 575 49.66 79.26 19.47
C THR A 575 50.58 79.01 18.29
N GLY A 576 51.22 80.09 17.79
CA GLY A 576 52.23 80.03 16.74
C GLY A 576 53.58 80.60 17.19
N THR A 577 54.68 79.99 16.76
CA THR A 577 56.04 80.53 16.96
C THR A 577 56.62 81.02 15.63
N GLY A 578 57.03 82.30 15.56
CA GLY A 578 57.69 82.91 14.39
C GLY A 578 56.84 83.78 13.44
N GLY A 579 56.14 84.80 13.93
CA GLY A 579 55.57 85.89 13.10
C GLY A 579 54.39 85.49 12.19
N TRP A 580 53.17 85.51 12.74
CA TRP A 580 51.96 84.99 12.09
C TRP A 580 50.85 86.06 12.03
N ASP A 581 50.15 86.17 10.90
CA ASP A 581 49.03 87.11 10.72
C ASP A 581 47.70 86.40 10.42
N PHE A 582 46.61 86.87 11.03
CA PHE A 582 45.22 86.47 10.71
C PHE A 582 44.71 87.29 9.54
N PHE A 583 43.95 86.69 8.63
CA PHE A 583 43.29 87.44 7.56
C PHE A 583 41.95 86.82 7.19
N ILE A 584 41.03 87.70 6.79
CA ILE A 584 39.71 87.38 6.22
C ILE A 584 39.77 87.79 4.76
N GLU A 585 39.38 86.93 3.82
CA GLU A 585 39.34 87.30 2.40
C GLU A 585 38.22 88.33 2.13
N GLY A 586 38.60 89.55 1.74
CA GLY A 586 37.68 90.58 1.26
C GLY A 586 37.33 90.37 -0.21
N THR A 587 36.03 90.11 -0.49
CA THR A 587 35.32 90.24 -1.78
C THR A 587 36.18 90.38 -3.05
N ALA A 588 36.74 89.27 -3.56
CA ALA A 588 36.92 88.98 -5.00
C ALA A 588 37.67 87.63 -5.25
N SER A 589 37.25 86.53 -4.63
CA SER A 589 37.33 85.19 -5.21
C SER A 589 36.47 84.24 -4.39
N SER A 590 35.75 83.35 -5.06
CA SER A 590 34.86 82.33 -4.48
C SER A 590 35.63 81.19 -3.80
N SER A 591 36.58 81.50 -2.91
CA SER A 591 37.45 80.52 -2.25
C SER A 591 36.73 79.86 -1.09
N VAL A 592 36.90 78.54 -0.98
CA VAL A 592 36.19 77.63 -0.08
C VAL A 592 36.48 77.88 1.43
N ASN A 593 37.36 78.84 1.78
CA ASN A 593 37.88 79.07 3.14
C ASN A 593 38.02 80.58 3.47
N ALA A 594 36.97 81.20 4.02
CA ALA A 594 36.91 82.63 4.33
C ALA A 594 37.83 83.07 5.51
N PHE A 595 38.23 82.12 6.36
CA PHE A 595 39.04 82.33 7.55
C PHE A 595 40.25 81.39 7.51
N ALA A 596 41.47 81.95 7.57
CA ALA A 596 42.72 81.21 7.48
C ALA A 596 43.87 81.96 8.15
N ARG A 597 44.92 81.22 8.55
CA ARG A 597 46.16 81.82 9.08
C ARG A 597 47.22 81.92 7.99
N LYS A 598 47.83 83.09 7.81
CA LYS A 598 48.89 83.36 6.82
C LYS A 598 50.26 83.28 7.47
N LEU A 599 51.19 82.61 6.82
CA LEU A 599 52.62 82.67 7.11
C LEU A 599 53.26 83.72 6.20
N VAL A 600 53.92 84.72 6.78
CA VAL A 600 54.61 85.78 6.03
C VAL A 600 56.12 85.61 6.18
N ASN A 601 56.76 85.31 5.05
CA ASN A 601 58.19 85.37 4.70
C ASN A 601 59.19 85.74 5.83
N ALA A 602 59.69 84.72 6.53
CA ALA A 602 61.02 84.72 7.15
C ALA A 602 61.64 83.32 6.93
N ALA A 603 62.96 83.23 6.72
CA ALA A 603 63.63 81.94 6.54
C ALA A 603 63.64 81.16 7.87
N GLY A 604 63.17 79.92 7.89
CA GLY A 604 63.17 79.08 9.10
C GLY A 604 62.06 78.05 9.16
N THR A 605 62.00 77.35 10.31
CA THR A 605 60.92 76.41 10.66
C THR A 605 59.88 77.13 11.51
N PHE A 606 58.61 76.97 11.16
CA PHE A 606 57.49 77.63 11.84
C PHE A 606 56.50 76.58 12.38
N ASN A 607 56.04 76.76 13.62
CA ASN A 607 55.09 75.85 14.24
C ASN A 607 53.78 76.57 14.59
N LEU A 608 52.67 75.87 14.38
CA LEU A 608 51.33 76.26 14.77
C LEU A 608 50.68 75.06 15.47
N TYR A 609 50.10 75.27 16.64
CA TYR A 609 49.46 74.18 17.36
C TYR A 609 48.24 74.64 18.12
N GLN A 610 47.37 73.68 18.41
CA GLN A 610 46.19 73.92 19.21
C GLN A 610 46.53 73.86 20.69
N ASP A 611 46.11 74.87 21.45
CA ASP A 611 46.30 74.93 22.91
C ASP A 611 45.42 73.90 23.62
N GLY A 612 44.23 73.67 23.08
CA GLY A 612 43.32 72.62 23.52
C GLY A 612 43.91 71.22 23.30
N GLN A 613 44.00 70.46 24.39
CA GLN A 613 44.35 69.05 24.38
C GLN A 613 43.10 68.20 24.64
N TRP A 614 43.02 67.02 24.01
CA TRP A 614 41.96 66.05 24.27
C TRP A 614 42.55 64.73 24.78
N ALA A 615 41.76 64.00 25.55
CA ALA A 615 42.15 62.69 26.06
C ALA A 615 42.20 61.66 24.92
N VAL A 616 43.22 60.80 24.94
CA VAL A 616 43.40 59.72 23.97
C VAL A 616 43.73 58.42 24.69
N ASN A 617 43.40 57.28 24.09
CA ASN A 617 43.83 55.98 24.58
C ASN A 617 44.90 55.39 23.65
N PRO A 618 45.91 54.67 24.19
CA PRO A 618 46.86 53.88 23.41
C PRO A 618 46.20 53.01 22.33
N GLY A 619 46.72 53.06 21.10
CA GLY A 619 46.25 52.25 19.97
C GLY A 619 45.01 52.79 19.23
N GLU A 620 44.37 53.86 19.70
CA GLU A 620 43.33 54.54 18.91
C GLU A 620 43.91 55.14 17.63
N GLU A 621 43.11 55.23 16.57
CA GLU A 621 43.51 55.92 15.33
C GLU A 621 42.73 57.23 15.19
N TYR A 622 43.39 58.28 14.69
CA TYR A 622 42.82 59.59 14.48
C TYR A 622 43.02 60.02 13.03
N TYR A 623 41.95 60.52 12.42
CA TYR A 623 41.99 61.17 11.10
C TYR A 623 42.29 62.65 11.28
N ILE A 624 43.25 63.16 10.50
CA ILE A 624 43.66 64.55 10.46
C ILE A 624 43.41 65.09 9.06
N GLU A 625 42.81 66.27 8.96
CA GLU A 625 42.60 67.02 7.73
C GLU A 625 42.96 68.48 7.96
N ALA A 626 43.60 69.12 6.97
CA ALA A 626 43.67 70.58 6.89
C ALA A 626 43.71 71.03 5.43
N TRP A 627 43.17 72.22 5.17
CA TRP A 627 43.25 72.88 3.88
C TRP A 627 44.44 73.85 3.86
N THR A 628 45.18 73.84 2.76
CA THR A 628 46.42 74.59 2.60
C THR A 628 46.46 75.30 1.27
N GLN A 629 47.17 76.42 1.17
CA GLN A 629 47.40 77.13 -0.08
C GLN A 629 48.76 77.83 -0.01
N CYS A 630 49.47 77.97 -1.14
CA CYS A 630 50.60 78.90 -1.23
C CYS A 630 50.32 80.01 -2.26
N SER A 631 50.76 81.23 -2.00
CA SER A 631 50.66 82.34 -2.94
C SER A 631 51.99 83.07 -3.04
N GLY A 632 52.71 82.88 -4.14
CA GLY A 632 53.93 83.62 -4.48
C GLY A 632 54.31 83.41 -5.95
N SER A 633 54.88 84.43 -6.61
CA SER A 633 55.45 84.33 -7.95
C SER A 633 56.92 83.93 -7.87
N GLY A 634 57.20 82.64 -7.70
CA GLY A 634 58.55 82.10 -7.83
C GLY A 634 58.96 81.17 -6.68
N GLY A 635 58.99 79.88 -6.96
CA GLY A 635 60.01 78.94 -6.45
C GLY A 635 60.14 78.66 -4.96
N ALA A 636 59.35 79.25 -4.06
CA ALA A 636 59.41 78.91 -2.64
C ALA A 636 58.98 77.45 -2.43
N VAL A 637 59.95 76.58 -2.14
CA VAL A 637 59.69 75.20 -1.69
C VAL A 637 59.45 75.27 -0.19
N ALA A 638 58.33 74.75 0.27
CA ALA A 638 58.04 74.59 1.69
C ALA A 638 57.26 73.29 1.88
N ASN A 639 57.66 72.51 2.87
CA ASN A 639 56.97 71.29 3.25
C ASN A 639 56.08 71.60 4.45
N LEU A 640 54.81 71.19 4.38
CA LEU A 640 53.93 71.19 5.54
C LEU A 640 53.85 69.78 6.12
N ARG A 641 54.03 69.73 7.42
CA ARG A 641 53.84 68.55 8.24
C ARG A 641 52.65 68.76 9.14
N LEU A 642 51.63 67.91 9.01
CA LEU A 642 50.57 67.79 10.01
C LEU A 642 50.89 66.63 10.94
N GLN A 643 50.70 66.83 12.24
CA GLN A 643 51.01 65.82 13.23
C GLN A 643 50.12 65.98 14.47
N LEU A 644 49.97 64.90 15.22
CA LEU A 644 49.49 64.99 16.60
C LEU A 644 50.68 64.88 17.54
N GLN A 645 50.74 65.82 18.48
CA GLN A 645 51.63 65.69 19.62
C GLN A 645 50.90 64.92 20.71
N PHE A 646 51.51 63.84 21.17
CA PHE A 646 51.07 63.00 22.26
C PHE A 646 51.88 63.28 23.52
N GLN A 647 51.21 63.29 24.68
CA GLN A 647 51.83 63.51 25.98
C GLN A 647 51.49 62.37 26.95
N ASP A 648 52.42 62.10 27.86
CA ASP A 648 52.21 61.20 28.98
C ASP A 648 51.37 61.85 30.09
N THR A 649 50.99 61.04 31.09
CA THR A 649 50.11 61.45 32.21
C THR A 649 50.60 62.68 32.96
N ASN A 650 51.90 62.93 32.95
CA ASN A 650 52.55 64.01 33.70
C ASN A 650 52.97 65.20 32.82
N ALA A 651 52.69 65.16 31.50
CA ALA A 651 53.18 66.13 30.51
C ALA A 651 54.71 66.31 30.54
N THR A 652 55.45 65.28 30.95
CA THR A 652 56.91 65.27 31.12
C THR A 652 57.64 64.88 29.85
N ALA A 653 56.99 64.12 28.96
CA ALA A 653 57.54 63.72 27.67
C ALA A 653 56.52 63.95 26.54
N SER A 654 57.01 64.15 25.31
CA SER A 654 56.18 64.33 24.12
C SER A 654 56.66 63.46 22.96
N ALA A 655 55.72 62.83 22.26
CA ALA A 655 55.96 62.13 21.00
C ALA A 655 55.13 62.77 19.89
N TYR A 656 55.67 62.88 18.69
CA TYR A 656 54.97 63.45 17.54
C TYR A 656 54.78 62.35 16.50
N VAL A 657 53.51 62.04 16.17
CA VAL A 657 53.19 61.12 15.07
C VAL A 657 52.68 61.97 13.92
N ARG A 658 53.37 61.87 12.80
CA ARG A 658 53.16 62.71 11.62
C ARG A 658 52.46 61.94 10.50
N ILE A 659 51.65 62.65 9.72
CA ILE A 659 51.28 62.19 8.38
C ILE A 659 52.45 62.48 7.42
N PRO A 660 52.51 61.85 6.22
CA PRO A 660 53.54 62.15 5.24
C PRO A 660 53.62 63.65 4.93
N ASP A 661 54.85 64.18 4.86
CA ASP A 661 55.08 65.60 4.56
C ASP A 661 54.52 65.96 3.18
N VAL A 662 53.81 67.08 3.07
CA VAL A 662 53.23 67.55 1.81
C VAL A 662 54.04 68.73 1.30
N ALA A 663 54.63 68.57 0.11
CA ALA A 663 55.29 69.66 -0.60
C ALA A 663 54.26 70.67 -1.09
N ILE A 664 54.36 71.92 -0.64
CA ILE A 664 53.45 73.01 -1.03
C ILE A 664 54.13 73.87 -2.12
N ASN A 665 54.48 73.24 -3.25
CA ASN A 665 55.20 73.89 -4.35
C ASN A 665 54.23 74.49 -5.37
N GLY A 666 54.30 75.80 -5.62
CA GLY A 666 53.67 76.45 -6.79
C GLY A 666 52.14 76.38 -6.91
N THR A 667 51.44 75.83 -5.93
CA THR A 667 49.98 75.59 -5.97
C THR A 667 49.22 76.84 -5.54
N LYS A 668 48.78 77.64 -6.52
CA LYS A 668 48.04 78.90 -6.27
C LYS A 668 46.61 78.69 -5.72
N GLY A 669 46.10 77.46 -5.68
CA GLY A 669 44.77 77.10 -5.18
C GLY A 669 44.80 76.39 -3.83
N TRP A 670 43.65 76.30 -3.17
CA TRP A 670 43.49 75.52 -1.94
C TRP A 670 43.58 74.02 -2.23
N SER A 671 44.45 73.31 -1.52
CA SER A 671 44.60 71.85 -1.54
C SER A 671 44.31 71.26 -0.18
N LYS A 672 43.66 70.10 -0.14
CA LYS A 672 43.38 69.37 1.09
C LYS A 672 44.49 68.38 1.39
N THR A 673 45.07 68.48 2.57
CA THR A 673 46.03 67.51 3.12
C THR A 673 45.30 66.68 4.17
N MET A 674 45.42 65.36 4.08
CA MET A 674 44.80 64.45 5.03
C MET A 674 45.67 63.22 5.29
N GLY A 675 45.45 62.58 6.42
CA GLY A 675 46.07 61.32 6.76
C GLY A 675 45.58 60.81 8.11
N SER A 676 46.12 59.68 8.54
CA SER A 676 45.81 59.11 9.83
C SER A 676 47.05 58.96 10.70
N VAL A 677 46.81 58.96 12.01
CA VAL A 677 47.85 58.71 13.02
C VAL A 677 47.31 57.76 14.08
N VAL A 678 48.13 56.80 14.49
CA VAL A 678 47.82 55.88 15.59
C VAL A 678 48.45 56.43 16.87
N VAL A 679 47.70 56.40 17.98
CA VAL A 679 48.18 56.81 19.30
C VAL A 679 49.26 55.83 19.77
N PRO A 680 50.49 56.30 20.05
CA PRO A 680 51.57 55.45 20.56
C PRO A 680 51.18 54.76 21.88
N ALA A 681 51.67 53.54 22.09
CA ALA A 681 51.41 52.80 23.32
C ALA A 681 51.93 53.54 24.57
N THR A 682 53.12 54.15 24.44
CA THR A 682 53.76 54.93 25.49
C THR A 682 54.46 56.16 24.92
N VAL A 683 54.57 57.20 25.73
CA VAL A 683 55.41 58.38 25.50
C VAL A 683 56.37 58.49 26.69
N GLY A 684 57.68 58.48 26.43
CA GLY A 684 58.69 58.53 27.50
C GLY A 684 58.65 57.36 28.48
N GLY A 685 58.09 56.20 28.10
CA GLY A 685 57.91 55.02 28.96
C GLY A 685 56.61 54.97 29.76
N ASN A 686 55.82 56.06 29.76
CA ASN A 686 54.52 56.16 30.44
C ASN A 686 53.36 56.05 29.44
N PRO A 687 52.14 55.63 29.86
CA PRO A 687 50.97 55.58 29.00
C PRO A 687 50.64 56.95 28.38
N THR A 688 50.35 56.94 27.08
CA THR A 688 49.87 58.12 26.35
C THR A 688 48.44 58.46 26.77
N VAL A 689 48.17 59.69 27.20
CA VAL A 689 46.83 60.07 27.70
C VAL A 689 46.24 61.31 27.04
N LYS A 690 47.06 62.16 26.41
CA LYS A 690 46.59 63.41 25.79
C LYS A 690 47.19 63.60 24.41
N ALA A 691 46.42 64.22 23.53
CA ALA A 691 46.89 64.67 22.23
C ALA A 691 46.46 66.11 21.94
N ARG A 692 47.24 66.78 21.08
CA ARG A 692 46.84 68.04 20.43
C ARG A 692 47.31 68.09 18.99
N PHE A 693 46.63 68.91 18.20
CA PHE A 693 47.01 69.16 16.81
C PHE A 693 48.25 70.04 16.72
N TRP A 694 49.12 69.71 15.77
CA TRP A 694 50.35 70.44 15.49
C TRP A 694 50.59 70.47 13.98
N ALA A 695 50.91 71.65 13.47
CA ALA A 695 51.28 71.91 12.09
C ALA A 695 52.67 72.57 12.06
N GLU A 696 53.57 72.03 11.25
CA GLU A 696 54.93 72.51 11.14
C GLU A 696 55.27 72.78 9.66
N VAL A 697 55.78 73.97 9.38
CA VAL A 697 56.25 74.37 8.05
C VAL A 697 57.78 74.36 8.04
N ARG A 698 58.37 73.64 7.08
CA ARG A 698 59.81 73.42 6.95
C ARG A 698 60.34 73.73 5.55
N ASP A 699 61.67 73.83 5.48
CA ASP A 699 62.46 73.89 4.24
C ASP A 699 62.16 75.11 3.34
N VAL A 700 61.71 76.22 3.94
CA VAL A 700 61.41 77.46 3.23
C VAL A 700 62.67 78.00 2.56
N THR A 701 62.77 77.83 1.25
CA THR A 701 63.92 78.27 0.43
C THR A 701 63.49 79.36 -0.54
N GLY A 702 64.01 80.59 -0.37
CA GLY A 702 63.82 81.73 -1.29
C GLY A 702 63.27 83.00 -0.61
N ALA A 703 63.89 84.15 -0.88
CA ALA A 703 63.62 85.41 -0.18
C ALA A 703 62.44 86.25 -0.72
N ASN A 704 61.69 85.83 -1.75
CA ASN A 704 60.72 86.72 -2.41
C ASN A 704 59.25 86.23 -2.37
N GLY A 705 58.47 86.84 -1.47
CA GLY A 705 57.06 87.21 -1.71
C GLY A 705 55.98 86.13 -1.62
N GLY A 706 56.30 84.92 -1.17
CA GLY A 706 55.33 83.83 -0.97
C GLY A 706 54.67 83.81 0.42
N SER A 707 53.37 83.48 0.50
CA SER A 707 52.71 83.15 1.77
C SER A 707 52.03 81.78 1.74
N ILE A 708 52.14 81.01 2.83
CA ILE A 708 51.41 79.76 3.04
C ILE A 708 50.18 80.06 3.90
N ARG A 709 49.07 79.38 3.62
CA ARG A 709 47.81 79.50 4.35
C ARG A 709 47.39 78.14 4.87
N LEU A 710 46.83 78.13 6.08
CA LEU A 710 46.18 76.97 6.69
C LEU A 710 44.74 77.35 7.08
N GLY A 711 43.77 76.49 6.76
CA GLY A 711 42.37 76.68 7.10
C GLY A 711 41.64 75.34 7.25
N LYS A 712 40.47 75.34 7.90
CA LYS A 712 39.61 74.16 8.11
C LYS A 712 40.37 72.90 8.58
N VAL A 713 40.99 73.02 9.74
CA VAL A 713 41.66 71.92 10.43
C VAL A 713 40.62 71.04 11.13
N PHE A 714 40.64 69.74 10.84
CA PHE A 714 39.82 68.74 11.50
C PHE A 714 40.68 67.63 12.10
N VAL A 715 40.37 67.24 13.34
CA VAL A 715 40.84 65.99 13.93
C VAL A 715 39.65 65.23 14.48
N ARG A 716 39.53 63.95 14.11
CA ARG A 716 38.44 63.06 14.52
C ARG A 716 38.98 61.69 14.88
N ARG A 717 38.40 61.03 15.88
CA ARG A 717 38.66 59.61 16.17
C ARG A 717 38.19 58.75 14.99
N MET A 718 38.99 57.77 14.58
CA MET A 718 38.58 56.67 13.72
C MET A 718 38.25 55.46 14.59
N ASN A 719 37.00 54.99 14.50
CA ASN A 719 36.58 53.76 15.16
C ASN A 719 36.73 52.60 14.17
N ASN A 720 37.41 51.53 14.57
CA ASN A 720 37.55 50.28 13.79
C ASN A 720 36.22 49.47 13.67
N ALA A 721 35.06 50.09 13.89
CA ALA A 721 33.75 49.46 13.80
C ALA A 721 32.97 50.03 12.60
N GLU A 722 32.57 49.17 11.67
CA GLU A 722 31.81 49.57 10.47
C GLU A 722 30.45 50.16 10.86
N LEU A 723 30.18 51.35 10.33
CA LEU A 723 28.86 51.99 10.33
C LEU A 723 27.81 51.05 9.70
N ILE A 724 26.64 50.87 10.32
CA ILE A 724 25.53 50.14 9.69
C ILE A 724 24.91 51.03 8.60
N VAL A 725 25.37 50.84 7.36
CA VAL A 725 24.83 51.41 6.12
C VAL A 725 24.13 50.32 5.29
N ASP A 726 23.54 50.66 4.13
CA ASP A 726 22.99 49.65 3.21
C ASP A 726 24.07 48.63 2.82
N GLY A 727 23.75 47.34 2.99
CA GLY A 727 24.71 46.24 2.78
C GLY A 727 25.67 46.00 3.96
N ALA A 728 25.60 46.79 5.03
CA ALA A 728 26.50 46.63 6.17
C ALA A 728 26.18 45.42 7.05
N ILE A 729 25.08 44.70 6.86
CA ILE A 729 24.87 43.39 7.52
C ILE A 729 25.13 42.30 6.50
N THR A 730 26.37 41.83 6.46
CA THR A 730 26.82 40.69 5.66
C THR A 730 26.64 39.39 6.43
N GLY A 731 26.72 38.24 5.75
CA GLY A 731 26.59 36.92 6.39
C GLY A 731 27.53 36.74 7.59
N ASP A 732 28.75 37.25 7.52
CA ASP A 732 29.75 37.13 8.60
C ASP A 732 29.40 37.95 9.86
N LYS A 733 28.51 38.95 9.71
CA LYS A 733 27.99 39.77 10.81
C LYS A 733 26.76 39.14 11.47
N ILE A 734 26.27 38.03 10.91
CA ILE A 734 25.17 37.24 11.46
C ILE A 734 25.78 35.95 12.00
N THR A 735 25.80 35.80 13.32
CA THR A 735 26.26 34.55 13.94
C THR A 735 25.38 33.37 13.52
N ALA A 736 25.97 32.18 13.45
CA ALA A 736 25.23 30.97 13.11
C ALA A 736 24.00 30.80 14.04
N ASN A 737 22.84 30.49 13.44
CA ASN A 737 21.54 30.37 14.10
C ASN A 737 20.94 31.66 14.70
N ALA A 738 21.51 32.84 14.43
CA ALA A 738 20.94 34.10 14.91
C ALA A 738 19.56 34.41 14.31
N ILE A 739 19.28 33.92 13.10
CA ILE A 739 17.97 34.04 12.44
C ILE A 739 17.27 32.67 12.50
N SER A 740 16.52 32.43 13.57
CA SER A 740 15.63 31.29 13.72
C SER A 740 14.26 31.55 13.06
N SER A 741 13.46 30.50 12.90
CA SER A 741 12.17 30.58 12.18
C SER A 741 11.17 31.56 12.81
N ASP A 742 11.19 31.74 14.14
CA ASP A 742 10.38 32.74 14.86
C ASP A 742 10.81 34.18 14.58
N LYS A 743 12.04 34.40 14.08
CA LYS A 743 12.54 35.71 13.66
C LYS A 743 12.18 36.06 12.22
N ILE A 744 11.59 35.12 11.48
CA ILE A 744 11.15 35.29 10.10
C ILE A 744 9.61 35.32 10.10
N ALA A 745 9.01 36.47 9.79
CA ALA A 745 7.57 36.55 9.65
C ALA A 745 7.06 35.60 8.54
N ALA A 746 5.85 35.08 8.70
CA ALA A 746 5.22 34.26 7.66
C ALA A 746 5.19 35.01 6.32
N ASN A 747 5.56 34.33 5.24
CA ASN A 747 5.70 34.90 3.88
C ASN A 747 6.77 36.00 3.73
N ALA A 748 7.65 36.19 4.72
CA ALA A 748 8.72 37.20 4.60
C ALA A 748 9.72 36.86 3.51
N ILE A 749 9.94 35.57 3.19
CA ILE A 749 10.78 35.10 2.09
C ILE A 749 9.85 34.58 0.98
N THR A 750 9.68 35.38 -0.08
CA THR A 750 8.92 35.02 -1.29
C THR A 750 9.88 34.59 -2.40
N SER A 751 9.36 34.03 -3.49
CA SER A 751 10.17 33.64 -4.67
C SER A 751 11.06 34.77 -5.16
N ASP A 752 10.55 36.00 -5.22
CA ASP A 752 11.29 37.16 -5.75
C ASP A 752 12.45 37.59 -4.83
N LYS A 753 12.43 37.17 -3.56
CA LYS A 753 13.51 37.38 -2.59
C LYS A 753 14.55 36.27 -2.60
N ILE A 754 14.33 35.22 -3.39
CA ILE A 754 15.25 34.10 -3.59
C ILE A 754 15.75 34.19 -5.04
N SER A 755 17.02 34.57 -5.22
CA SER A 755 17.62 34.56 -6.56
C SER A 755 17.54 33.18 -7.19
N ALA A 756 17.45 33.13 -8.54
CA ALA A 756 17.49 31.87 -9.26
C ALA A 756 18.73 31.04 -8.85
N ASN A 757 18.53 29.74 -8.60
CA ASN A 757 19.55 28.80 -8.11
C ASN A 757 20.14 29.12 -6.73
N ALA A 758 19.55 30.04 -5.95
CA ALA A 758 20.05 30.34 -4.61
C ALA A 758 19.90 29.15 -3.64
N ILE A 759 18.90 28.28 -3.85
CA ILE A 759 18.72 27.04 -3.10
C ILE A 759 19.14 25.86 -3.99
N THR A 760 20.34 25.36 -3.79
CA THR A 760 20.90 24.18 -4.47
C THR A 760 20.64 22.91 -3.66
N ALA A 761 20.80 21.73 -4.27
CA ALA A 761 20.64 20.45 -3.56
C ALA A 761 21.50 20.36 -2.29
N SER A 762 22.73 20.90 -2.31
CA SER A 762 23.62 20.96 -1.14
C SER A 762 23.12 21.85 0.01
N LYS A 763 22.19 22.76 -0.26
CA LYS A 763 21.56 23.65 0.75
C LYS A 763 20.28 23.04 1.32
N ILE A 764 19.86 21.88 0.83
CA ILE A 764 18.69 21.13 1.31
C ILE A 764 19.22 19.89 2.03
N ALA A 765 18.94 19.78 3.33
CA ALA A 765 19.33 18.58 4.08
C ALA A 765 18.61 17.34 3.53
N ALA A 766 19.29 16.20 3.47
CA ALA A 766 18.70 14.94 3.01
C ALA A 766 17.46 14.58 3.86
N GLY A 767 16.35 14.24 3.19
CA GLY A 767 15.08 13.93 3.85
C GLY A 767 14.32 15.14 4.42
N SER A 768 14.83 16.37 4.25
CA SER A 768 14.15 17.56 4.78
C SER A 768 12.89 17.95 4.01
N ILE A 769 12.67 17.43 2.81
CA ILE A 769 11.41 17.52 2.07
C ILE A 769 10.70 16.18 2.20
N ASP A 770 9.77 16.10 3.14
CA ASP A 770 8.88 14.96 3.36
C ASP A 770 7.54 15.17 2.64
N THR A 771 6.63 14.19 2.75
CA THR A 771 5.32 14.26 2.10
C THR A 771 4.46 15.41 2.61
N ASP A 772 4.63 15.83 3.87
CA ASP A 772 3.83 16.90 4.47
C ASP A 772 4.25 18.28 3.96
N LYS A 773 5.50 18.41 3.51
CA LYS A 773 6.05 19.61 2.85
C LYS A 773 5.76 19.69 1.36
N LEU A 774 5.16 18.65 0.77
CA LEU A 774 4.72 18.63 -0.61
C LEU A 774 3.19 18.69 -0.67
N ALA A 775 2.65 19.81 -1.14
CA ALA A 775 1.22 19.92 -1.38
C ALA A 775 0.75 18.85 -2.40
N ALA A 776 -0.53 18.45 -2.32
CA ALA A 776 -1.12 17.57 -3.32
C ALA A 776 -0.96 18.19 -4.72
N ASN A 777 -0.52 17.39 -5.70
CA ASN A 777 -0.19 17.83 -7.07
C ASN A 777 0.95 18.86 -7.15
N ALA A 778 1.78 19.00 -6.12
CA ALA A 778 2.94 19.89 -6.18
C ALA A 778 3.95 19.48 -7.26
N ILE A 779 4.08 18.18 -7.54
CA ILE A 779 4.89 17.63 -8.63
C ILE A 779 3.95 17.18 -9.75
N THR A 780 3.88 17.97 -10.83
CA THR A 780 3.10 17.66 -12.05
C THR A 780 4.03 17.13 -13.13
N ALA A 781 3.46 16.58 -14.22
CA ALA A 781 4.25 16.10 -15.35
C ALA A 781 5.18 17.20 -15.91
N ASP A 782 4.70 18.44 -16.05
CA ASP A 782 5.50 19.57 -16.53
C ASP A 782 6.65 19.99 -15.58
N LYS A 783 6.61 19.55 -14.32
CA LYS A 783 7.66 19.77 -13.32
C LYS A 783 8.67 18.63 -13.26
N LEU A 784 8.47 17.59 -14.07
CA LEU A 784 9.39 16.46 -14.23
C LEU A 784 9.97 16.50 -15.65
N ASP A 785 11.27 16.74 -15.76
CA ASP A 785 11.96 16.61 -17.04
C ASP A 785 11.80 15.19 -17.62
N ALA A 786 11.91 15.07 -18.95
CA ALA A 786 11.95 13.77 -19.59
C ALA A 786 13.05 12.90 -18.97
N ASN A 787 12.71 11.67 -18.57
CA ASN A 787 13.58 10.73 -17.85
C ASN A 787 13.98 11.16 -16.42
N ALA A 788 13.32 12.16 -15.83
CA ALA A 788 13.57 12.53 -14.43
C ALA A 788 13.31 11.38 -13.46
N VAL A 789 12.35 10.50 -13.76
CA VAL A 789 12.07 9.26 -13.01
C VAL A 789 12.45 8.06 -13.88
N THR A 790 13.67 7.54 -13.71
CA THR A 790 14.15 6.32 -14.39
C THR A 790 13.80 5.08 -13.57
N ALA A 791 13.90 3.89 -14.19
CA ALA A 791 13.71 2.63 -13.49
C ALA A 791 14.58 2.49 -12.23
N GLN A 792 15.82 3.00 -12.23
CA GLN A 792 16.69 2.97 -11.03
C GLN A 792 16.22 3.88 -9.89
N LYS A 793 15.41 4.90 -10.19
CA LYS A 793 14.83 5.82 -9.20
C LYS A 793 13.53 5.28 -8.60
N ILE A 794 13.01 4.17 -9.12
CA ILE A 794 11.83 3.46 -8.60
C ILE A 794 12.33 2.20 -7.92
N ALA A 795 12.14 2.10 -6.60
CA ALA A 795 12.51 0.87 -5.88
C ALA A 795 11.76 -0.35 -6.44
N ALA A 796 12.41 -1.51 -6.45
CA ALA A 796 11.78 -2.75 -6.91
C ALA A 796 10.50 -3.04 -6.11
N GLY A 797 9.38 -3.29 -6.79
CA GLY A 797 8.08 -3.48 -6.17
C GLY A 797 7.40 -2.19 -5.66
N ALA A 798 7.98 -1.01 -5.87
CA ALA A 798 7.37 0.25 -5.44
C ALA A 798 6.06 0.54 -6.18
N ILE A 799 5.92 0.10 -7.44
CA ILE A 799 4.67 0.15 -8.20
C ILE A 799 4.02 -1.24 -8.16
N THR A 800 3.13 -1.44 -7.19
CA THR A 800 2.30 -2.65 -7.07
C THR A 800 1.02 -2.51 -7.88
N ALA A 801 0.33 -3.61 -8.19
CA ALA A 801 -0.95 -3.59 -8.91
C ALA A 801 -1.97 -2.59 -8.32
N ILE A 802 -2.06 -2.47 -6.99
CA ILE A 802 -3.00 -1.55 -6.33
C ILE A 802 -2.66 -0.06 -6.53
N LYS A 803 -1.41 0.25 -6.91
CA LYS A 803 -0.92 1.62 -7.18
C LYS A 803 -1.12 2.02 -8.65
N ILE A 804 -1.58 1.09 -9.49
CA ILE A 804 -1.95 1.34 -10.89
C ILE A 804 -3.47 1.44 -10.94
N GLY A 805 -3.98 2.65 -11.19
CA GLY A 805 -5.42 2.87 -11.32
C GLY A 805 -6.03 2.07 -12.49
N ALA A 806 -7.31 1.72 -12.40
CA ALA A 806 -8.02 1.08 -13.51
C ALA A 806 -7.96 1.96 -14.77
N GLY A 807 -7.50 1.40 -15.89
CA GLY A 807 -7.27 2.15 -17.13
C GLY A 807 -5.99 3.00 -17.17
N ALA A 808 -5.12 2.91 -16.16
CA ALA A 808 -3.86 3.65 -16.15
C ALA A 808 -2.85 3.11 -17.19
N VAL A 809 -2.91 1.83 -17.54
CA VAL A 809 -2.17 1.23 -18.67
C VAL A 809 -3.20 0.87 -19.76
N THR A 810 -3.19 1.62 -20.85
CA THR A 810 -4.03 1.42 -22.04
C THR A 810 -3.17 0.84 -23.18
N THR A 811 -3.80 0.37 -24.25
CA THR A 811 -3.09 -0.16 -25.44
C THR A 811 -2.08 0.85 -25.99
N ASP A 812 -2.44 2.13 -26.06
CA ASP A 812 -1.56 3.19 -26.57
C ASP A 812 -0.36 3.49 -25.66
N LYS A 813 -0.38 2.97 -24.42
CA LYS A 813 0.72 3.07 -23.44
C LYS A 813 1.61 1.83 -23.43
N LEU A 814 1.32 0.85 -24.28
CA LEU A 814 2.13 -0.34 -24.50
C LEU A 814 2.67 -0.28 -25.93
N ASP A 815 3.99 -0.33 -26.07
CA ASP A 815 4.60 -0.47 -27.39
C ASP A 815 4.18 -1.80 -28.04
N ALA A 816 4.25 -1.85 -29.38
CA ALA A 816 4.10 -3.10 -30.11
C ALA A 816 5.08 -4.15 -29.54
N ASP A 817 4.58 -5.36 -29.31
CA ASP A 817 5.34 -6.47 -28.71
C ASP A 817 5.82 -6.26 -27.27
N ALA A 818 5.35 -5.23 -26.55
CA ALA A 818 5.71 -5.01 -25.15
C ALA A 818 5.32 -6.19 -24.22
N VAL A 819 4.26 -6.92 -24.58
CA VAL A 819 3.82 -8.14 -23.87
C VAL A 819 4.06 -9.35 -24.79
N THR A 820 5.27 -9.91 -24.74
CA THR A 820 5.63 -11.13 -25.46
C THR A 820 5.19 -12.39 -24.71
N ALA A 821 5.22 -13.56 -25.36
CA ALA A 821 4.88 -14.84 -24.75
C ALA A 821 5.66 -15.10 -23.44
N ASP A 822 6.95 -14.74 -23.39
CA ASP A 822 7.79 -14.91 -22.20
C ASP A 822 7.39 -13.98 -21.04
N LYS A 823 6.67 -12.89 -21.33
CA LYS A 823 6.11 -11.98 -20.30
C LYS A 823 4.80 -12.51 -19.72
N ILE A 824 4.22 -13.56 -20.31
CA ILE A 824 2.98 -14.20 -19.86
C ILE A 824 3.37 -15.52 -19.20
N ALA A 825 3.30 -15.57 -17.86
CA ALA A 825 3.56 -16.81 -17.14
C ALA A 825 2.58 -17.92 -17.57
N ALA A 826 3.05 -19.16 -17.66
CA ALA A 826 2.22 -20.31 -18.01
C ALA A 826 0.98 -20.38 -17.10
N ASN A 827 -0.19 -20.64 -17.70
CA ASN A 827 -1.50 -20.70 -17.02
C ASN A 827 -1.99 -19.40 -16.36
N SER A 828 -1.28 -18.27 -16.51
CA SER A 828 -1.73 -16.99 -15.93
C SER A 828 -3.01 -16.47 -16.58
N ILE A 829 -3.22 -16.75 -17.87
CA ILE A 829 -4.43 -16.40 -18.62
C ILE A 829 -5.43 -17.56 -18.60
N GLY A 830 -6.15 -17.71 -17.49
CA GLY A 830 -7.36 -18.56 -17.41
C GLY A 830 -8.61 -17.95 -18.07
N ALA A 831 -9.68 -18.74 -18.21
CA ALA A 831 -10.92 -18.36 -18.92
C ALA A 831 -11.55 -17.03 -18.45
N ARG A 832 -11.42 -16.67 -17.17
CA ARG A 832 -11.90 -15.39 -16.63
C ARG A 832 -11.17 -14.15 -17.15
N HIS A 833 -9.94 -14.32 -17.66
CA HIS A 833 -9.11 -13.23 -18.20
C HIS A 833 -9.33 -13.04 -19.71
N ILE A 834 -10.16 -13.89 -20.32
CA ILE A 834 -10.51 -13.85 -21.73
C ILE A 834 -11.97 -13.42 -21.78
N ALA A 835 -12.24 -12.23 -22.29
CA ALA A 835 -13.60 -11.77 -22.46
C ALA A 835 -14.31 -12.61 -23.55
N ALA A 836 -15.63 -12.73 -23.45
CA ALA A 836 -16.41 -13.38 -24.50
C ALA A 836 -16.10 -12.70 -25.86
N ASP A 837 -15.89 -13.51 -26.88
CA ASP A 837 -15.54 -13.08 -28.25
C ASP A 837 -14.18 -12.36 -28.43
N SER A 838 -13.36 -12.23 -27.37
CA SER A 838 -12.07 -11.51 -27.46
C SER A 838 -10.98 -12.30 -28.18
N ILE A 839 -11.11 -13.63 -28.24
CA ILE A 839 -10.25 -14.50 -29.03
C ILE A 839 -11.11 -15.11 -30.13
N THR A 840 -10.99 -14.57 -31.35
CA THR A 840 -11.67 -15.11 -32.52
C THR A 840 -10.86 -16.23 -33.15
N ALA A 841 -11.52 -17.30 -33.61
CA ALA A 841 -10.87 -18.46 -34.25
C ALA A 841 -9.94 -18.08 -35.43
N ARG A 842 -10.21 -16.96 -36.11
CA ARG A 842 -9.35 -16.41 -37.18
C ARG A 842 -7.92 -16.10 -36.72
N ASN A 843 -7.73 -15.75 -35.45
CA ASN A 843 -6.43 -15.38 -34.89
C ASN A 843 -5.78 -16.53 -34.11
N LEU A 844 -6.43 -17.70 -34.09
CA LEU A 844 -5.93 -18.92 -33.46
C LEU A 844 -5.31 -19.81 -34.54
N LEU A 845 -3.99 -19.74 -34.73
CA LEU A 845 -3.29 -20.66 -35.62
C LEU A 845 -3.08 -22.01 -34.91
N LEU A 846 -3.99 -22.95 -35.14
CA LEU A 846 -3.88 -24.35 -34.68
C LEU A 846 -3.69 -25.25 -35.91
N THR A 847 -2.50 -25.23 -36.48
CA THR A 847 -2.08 -26.22 -37.50
C THR A 847 -1.30 -27.34 -36.84
N ASP A 848 -1.75 -28.59 -36.99
CA ASP A 848 -0.87 -29.75 -36.79
C ASP A 848 0.20 -29.73 -37.88
N PHE A 849 1.43 -29.37 -37.52
CA PHE A 849 2.58 -29.29 -38.42
C PHE A 849 3.22 -30.66 -38.71
N SER A 850 2.56 -31.79 -38.44
CA SER A 850 3.11 -33.10 -38.80
C SER A 850 3.03 -33.36 -40.31
N ASN A 851 3.69 -32.51 -41.11
CA ASN A 851 4.25 -32.95 -42.37
C ASN A 851 5.28 -34.04 -42.05
N MET A 852 4.89 -35.28 -42.30
CA MET A 852 5.65 -36.45 -41.96
C MET A 852 6.80 -36.66 -42.95
N VAL A 853 6.76 -36.06 -44.16
CA VAL A 853 7.85 -36.17 -45.14
C VAL A 853 9.00 -35.24 -44.76
N PRO A 854 10.21 -35.76 -44.49
CA PRO A 854 11.39 -34.92 -44.30
C PRO A 854 11.66 -34.07 -45.55
N ASP A 855 11.83 -32.75 -45.36
CA ASP A 855 12.08 -31.78 -46.44
C ASP A 855 11.04 -31.85 -47.59
N ASN A 856 9.76 -31.63 -47.27
CA ASN A 856 8.69 -31.47 -48.26
C ASN A 856 8.85 -30.25 -49.18
N ALA A 857 9.66 -29.28 -48.77
CA ALA A 857 9.97 -28.08 -49.55
C ALA A 857 11.13 -28.31 -50.55
N LEU A 858 11.76 -29.50 -50.53
CA LEU A 858 12.81 -29.93 -51.46
C LEU A 858 14.03 -29.01 -51.47
N GLN A 859 14.42 -28.52 -50.30
CA GLN A 859 15.52 -27.57 -50.11
C GLN A 859 16.86 -28.25 -49.81
N ASP A 860 16.86 -29.49 -49.31
CA ASP A 860 18.04 -30.27 -48.94
C ASP A 860 18.07 -31.65 -49.62
N ILE A 861 18.98 -31.79 -50.59
CA ILE A 861 19.24 -33.05 -51.28
C ILE A 861 19.57 -34.22 -50.34
N LYS A 862 20.10 -33.98 -49.13
CA LYS A 862 20.42 -35.05 -48.17
C LYS A 862 19.19 -35.63 -47.48
N SER A 863 18.03 -35.00 -47.60
CA SER A 863 16.77 -35.50 -47.06
C SER A 863 16.06 -36.48 -48.00
N TRP A 864 16.60 -36.63 -49.22
CA TRP A 864 16.09 -37.51 -50.27
C TRP A 864 17.21 -38.36 -50.87
N SER A 865 17.00 -39.68 -50.91
CA SER A 865 17.83 -40.57 -51.72
C SER A 865 17.33 -40.56 -53.16
N LEU A 866 18.12 -39.99 -54.06
CA LEU A 866 17.87 -39.99 -55.50
C LEU A 866 18.48 -41.24 -56.12
N GLY A 867 17.69 -42.02 -56.85
CA GLY A 867 18.22 -43.21 -57.49
C GLY A 867 17.24 -43.85 -58.45
N GLY A 868 17.75 -44.37 -59.56
CA GLY A 868 17.01 -45.26 -60.45
C GLY A 868 17.64 -45.34 -61.83
N GLY A 869 17.73 -46.56 -62.35
CA GLY A 869 17.96 -46.89 -63.77
C GLY A 869 18.94 -46.02 -64.57
N SER A 870 18.66 -45.85 -65.86
CA SER A 870 19.53 -45.20 -66.84
C SER A 870 19.48 -43.65 -66.83
N ALA A 871 18.82 -43.00 -65.85
CA ALA A 871 18.90 -41.55 -65.63
C ALA A 871 18.62 -41.14 -64.18
N THR A 872 19.41 -40.21 -63.66
CA THR A 872 19.31 -39.72 -62.28
C THR A 872 18.47 -38.45 -62.19
N PRO A 873 17.47 -38.38 -61.29
CA PRO A 873 16.80 -37.12 -60.98
C PRO A 873 17.76 -36.17 -60.24
N TYR A 874 17.46 -34.87 -60.28
CA TYR A 874 18.19 -33.86 -59.51
C TYR A 874 17.25 -32.77 -58.99
N PHE A 875 17.66 -32.11 -57.92
CA PHE A 875 16.98 -30.93 -57.38
C PHE A 875 17.36 -29.69 -58.17
N THR A 876 16.37 -28.86 -58.49
CA THR A 876 16.58 -27.59 -59.18
C THR A 876 15.58 -26.56 -58.67
N VAL A 877 15.83 -25.28 -58.94
CA VAL A 877 14.87 -24.20 -58.64
C VAL A 877 14.37 -23.68 -59.97
N LEU A 878 13.07 -23.83 -60.23
CA LEU A 878 12.42 -23.37 -61.45
C LEU A 878 11.81 -21.98 -61.19
N ALA A 879 12.00 -21.05 -62.12
CA ALA A 879 11.72 -19.62 -61.93
C ALA A 879 10.27 -19.32 -61.51
N ASP A 880 9.31 -20.11 -61.99
CA ASP A 880 7.88 -19.86 -61.78
C ASP A 880 7.24 -20.70 -60.65
N ILE A 881 7.98 -21.68 -60.09
CA ILE A 881 7.40 -22.67 -59.14
C ILE A 881 8.26 -22.96 -57.89
N GLY A 882 9.52 -22.50 -57.85
CA GLY A 882 10.42 -22.71 -56.72
C GLY A 882 11.21 -24.04 -56.77
N PRO A 883 11.71 -24.54 -55.63
CA PRO A 883 12.44 -25.81 -55.56
C PRO A 883 11.61 -27.00 -56.04
N ALA A 884 12.14 -27.78 -56.97
CA ALA A 884 11.49 -28.93 -57.57
C ALA A 884 12.48 -30.08 -57.79
N MET A 885 11.96 -31.30 -57.75
CA MET A 885 12.64 -32.50 -58.23
C MET A 885 12.39 -32.63 -59.72
N ARG A 886 13.45 -32.67 -60.52
CA ARG A 886 13.33 -32.82 -61.96
C ARG A 886 13.89 -34.15 -62.43
N PHE A 887 13.07 -34.87 -63.19
CA PHE A 887 13.42 -36.10 -63.88
C PHE A 887 13.56 -35.79 -65.37
N THR A 888 14.77 -35.78 -65.93
CA THR A 888 15.03 -35.39 -67.33
C THR A 888 15.66 -36.50 -68.17
N GLY A 889 15.59 -36.36 -69.49
CA GLY A 889 16.30 -37.18 -70.47
C GLY A 889 15.42 -38.22 -71.16
N THR A 890 15.86 -38.68 -72.33
CA THR A 890 15.25 -39.79 -73.09
C THR A 890 15.89 -41.10 -72.68
N VAL A 891 15.12 -41.98 -72.03
CA VAL A 891 15.67 -43.11 -71.29
C VAL A 891 14.73 -44.31 -71.41
N ALA A 892 15.28 -45.48 -71.70
CA ALA A 892 14.53 -46.74 -71.70
C ALA A 892 14.39 -47.30 -70.28
N ALA A 893 13.20 -47.77 -69.94
CA ALA A 893 13.04 -48.59 -68.73
C ALA A 893 13.77 -49.93 -68.92
N SER A 894 14.30 -50.52 -67.84
CA SER A 894 14.99 -51.82 -67.90
C SER A 894 14.04 -52.92 -68.38
N SER A 895 14.54 -53.87 -69.18
CA SER A 895 13.74 -54.99 -69.70
C SER A 895 12.98 -55.71 -68.58
N GLY A 896 11.65 -55.77 -68.68
CA GLY A 896 10.77 -56.36 -67.67
C GLY A 896 10.31 -55.42 -66.53
N SER A 897 10.70 -54.14 -66.54
CA SER A 897 10.27 -53.13 -65.55
C SER A 897 9.69 -51.89 -66.23
N THR A 898 8.72 -51.26 -65.58
CA THR A 898 8.17 -49.94 -65.98
C THR A 898 8.91 -48.77 -65.32
N TYR A 899 9.86 -49.05 -64.42
CA TYR A 899 10.59 -48.04 -63.66
C TYR A 899 11.73 -47.40 -64.47
N ILE A 900 11.81 -46.07 -64.49
CA ILE A 900 12.93 -45.33 -65.08
C ILE A 900 13.84 -44.76 -63.99
N ALA A 901 13.30 -43.91 -63.13
CA ALA A 901 14.05 -43.11 -62.17
C ALA A 901 13.18 -42.79 -60.95
N GLY A 902 13.78 -42.57 -59.79
CA GLY A 902 13.02 -42.33 -58.57
C GLY A 902 13.75 -41.55 -57.50
N ALA A 903 12.98 -41.13 -56.51
CA ALA A 903 13.43 -40.45 -55.33
C ALA A 903 12.69 -40.99 -54.11
N THR A 904 13.41 -41.10 -53.01
CA THR A 904 12.93 -41.66 -51.76
C THR A 904 13.22 -40.70 -50.62
N SER A 905 12.22 -40.34 -49.82
CA SER A 905 12.45 -39.54 -48.62
C SER A 905 13.23 -40.34 -47.57
N LYS A 906 13.85 -39.64 -46.61
CA LYS A 906 14.23 -40.27 -45.34
C LYS A 906 13.00 -40.87 -44.65
N SER A 907 13.24 -41.90 -43.85
CA SER A 907 12.19 -42.53 -43.04
C SER A 907 11.65 -41.58 -42.00
N PHE A 908 10.33 -41.65 -41.77
CA PHE A 908 9.62 -40.89 -40.77
C PHE A 908 8.68 -41.80 -39.98
N ASN A 909 8.44 -41.45 -38.71
CA ASN A 909 7.66 -42.30 -37.81
C ASN A 909 6.17 -42.24 -38.15
N VAL A 910 5.49 -43.39 -38.13
CA VAL A 910 4.04 -43.52 -38.30
C VAL A 910 3.45 -44.34 -37.14
N ARG A 911 2.15 -44.22 -36.89
CA ARG A 911 1.46 -45.06 -35.90
C ARG A 911 0.45 -45.97 -36.63
N PRO A 912 0.39 -47.27 -36.28
CA PRO A 912 -0.63 -48.16 -36.83
C PRO A 912 -2.04 -47.59 -36.64
N GLY A 913 -2.86 -47.65 -37.69
CA GLY A 913 -4.23 -47.14 -37.67
C GLY A 913 -4.41 -45.66 -38.02
N ASP A 914 -3.34 -44.85 -38.10
CA ASP A 914 -3.45 -43.47 -38.58
C ASP A 914 -3.97 -43.46 -40.04
N GLU A 915 -4.89 -42.54 -40.37
CA GLU A 915 -5.17 -42.19 -41.78
C GLU A 915 -4.18 -41.12 -42.23
N LEU A 916 -3.47 -41.38 -43.34
CA LEU A 916 -2.53 -40.46 -43.95
C LEU A 916 -3.03 -40.02 -45.32
N ARG A 917 -2.74 -38.78 -45.67
CA ARG A 917 -2.89 -38.27 -47.04
C ARG A 917 -1.54 -37.85 -47.56
N PHE A 918 -1.13 -38.43 -48.68
CA PHE A 918 0.18 -38.21 -49.28
C PHE A 918 0.04 -37.87 -50.76
N GLY A 919 1.01 -37.14 -51.30
CA GLY A 919 0.92 -36.62 -52.67
C GLY A 919 2.05 -35.67 -53.01
N ALA A 920 1.97 -35.06 -54.19
CA ALA A 920 2.86 -34.00 -54.63
C ALA A 920 2.18 -33.18 -55.73
N THR A 921 2.76 -32.03 -56.06
CA THR A 921 2.42 -31.31 -57.29
C THR A 921 3.28 -31.87 -58.41
N ILE A 922 2.68 -32.20 -59.56
CA ILE A 922 3.39 -32.76 -60.71
C ILE A 922 3.10 -31.98 -61.99
N ASP A 923 4.06 -32.04 -62.90
CA ASP A 923 4.01 -31.40 -64.22
C ASP A 923 4.80 -32.24 -65.24
N PHE A 924 4.17 -32.53 -66.38
CA PHE A 924 4.73 -33.32 -67.47
C PHE A 924 4.97 -32.40 -68.67
N ASN A 925 6.20 -32.33 -69.18
CA ASN A 925 6.56 -31.38 -70.23
C ASN A 925 6.17 -31.84 -71.67
N SER A 926 5.75 -33.09 -71.89
CA SER A 926 5.33 -33.61 -73.20
C SER A 926 4.46 -34.88 -73.08
N ASP A 927 3.44 -35.03 -73.95
CA ASP A 927 2.49 -36.17 -73.99
C ASP A 927 2.91 -37.30 -74.95
N SER A 928 3.84 -37.01 -75.89
CA SER A 928 4.25 -37.94 -76.94
C SER A 928 5.18 -39.08 -76.49
N ASP A 929 5.52 -39.14 -75.21
CA ASP A 929 6.79 -39.71 -74.76
C ASP A 929 6.65 -40.82 -73.69
N ASN A 930 5.55 -41.57 -73.65
CA ASN A 930 5.34 -42.68 -72.71
C ASN A 930 5.68 -42.30 -71.24
N GLN A 931 5.35 -41.09 -70.80
CA GLN A 931 5.68 -40.61 -69.44
C GLN A 931 4.62 -41.05 -68.43
N GLY A 932 5.01 -41.32 -67.19
CA GLY A 932 4.11 -41.62 -66.10
C GLY A 932 4.76 -41.38 -64.74
N VAL A 933 3.94 -41.25 -63.70
CA VAL A 933 4.40 -41.08 -62.31
C VAL A 933 3.74 -42.10 -61.39
N ARG A 934 4.51 -42.59 -60.42
CA ARG A 934 3.98 -43.33 -59.28
C ARG A 934 4.49 -42.71 -58.00
N ILE A 935 3.56 -42.33 -57.12
CA ILE A 935 3.87 -41.80 -55.79
C ILE A 935 3.31 -42.78 -54.78
N TYR A 936 4.11 -43.25 -53.83
CA TYR A 936 3.64 -44.25 -52.88
C TYR A 936 4.38 -44.20 -51.55
N LEU A 937 3.72 -44.69 -50.50
CA LEU A 937 4.34 -44.86 -49.19
C LEU A 937 4.77 -46.30 -49.03
N ASN A 938 5.97 -46.53 -48.51
CA ASN A 938 6.35 -47.84 -47.97
C ASN A 938 6.29 -47.77 -46.45
N PHE A 939 5.50 -48.64 -45.83
CA PHE A 939 5.47 -48.81 -44.38
C PHE A 939 6.42 -49.91 -43.95
N TYR A 940 7.17 -49.68 -42.87
CA TYR A 940 8.12 -50.63 -42.32
C TYR A 940 7.78 -50.96 -40.86
N ASP A 941 7.86 -52.24 -40.51
CA ASP A 941 7.77 -52.69 -39.12
C ASP A 941 9.02 -52.33 -38.30
N ALA A 942 9.02 -52.62 -37.00
CA ALA A 942 10.15 -52.37 -36.10
C ALA A 942 11.45 -53.11 -36.51
N SER A 943 11.33 -54.18 -37.31
CA SER A 943 12.44 -54.98 -37.82
C SER A 943 12.93 -54.51 -39.20
N GLY A 944 12.30 -53.48 -39.79
CA GLY A 944 12.64 -52.94 -41.10
C GLY A 944 12.01 -53.66 -42.29
N ASN A 945 11.07 -54.59 -42.08
CA ASN A 945 10.37 -55.26 -43.19
C ASN A 945 9.23 -54.39 -43.72
N ASN A 946 9.02 -54.39 -45.03
CA ASN A 946 7.89 -53.66 -45.62
C ASN A 946 6.56 -54.38 -45.33
N VAL A 947 5.60 -53.65 -44.76
CA VAL A 947 4.28 -54.17 -44.33
C VAL A 947 3.11 -53.54 -45.10
N GLY A 948 3.39 -52.68 -46.08
CA GLY A 948 2.37 -52.12 -46.96
C GLY A 948 2.92 -51.07 -47.92
N ASN A 949 2.28 -50.98 -49.09
CA ASN A 949 2.63 -50.02 -50.15
C ASN A 949 1.38 -49.44 -50.85
N PRO A 950 0.67 -48.49 -50.24
CA PRO A 950 -0.38 -47.75 -50.94
C PRO A 950 0.25 -46.77 -51.93
N SER A 951 -0.28 -46.73 -53.16
CA SER A 951 0.27 -45.93 -54.25
C SER A 951 -0.78 -45.16 -55.03
N TYR A 952 -0.47 -43.90 -55.34
CA TYR A 952 -1.00 -43.19 -56.49
C TYR A 952 -0.23 -43.61 -57.75
N ASN A 953 -0.92 -44.02 -58.81
CA ASN A 953 -0.27 -44.58 -60.00
C ASN A 953 -0.86 -44.04 -61.30
N GLU A 954 -0.05 -43.30 -62.05
CA GLU A 954 -0.35 -42.84 -63.42
C GLU A 954 0.67 -43.45 -64.38
N PRO A 955 0.34 -44.58 -65.04
CA PRO A 955 1.29 -45.27 -65.92
C PRO A 955 1.48 -44.56 -67.27
N SER A 956 0.56 -43.68 -67.69
CA SER A 956 0.66 -42.85 -68.90
C SER A 956 0.08 -41.46 -68.64
N ALA A 957 0.85 -40.41 -68.94
CA ALA A 957 0.46 -39.02 -68.84
C ALA A 957 -0.42 -38.66 -70.05
N VAL A 958 -1.68 -38.34 -69.78
CA VAL A 958 -2.67 -37.82 -70.76
C VAL A 958 -3.01 -36.35 -70.51
N ASP A 959 -2.59 -35.81 -69.37
CA ASP A 959 -2.84 -34.45 -68.92
C ASP A 959 -1.50 -33.77 -68.60
N LEU A 960 -1.18 -32.73 -69.37
CA LEU A 960 0.05 -31.95 -69.28
C LEU A 960 -0.09 -30.70 -68.40
N SER A 961 -1.21 -30.55 -67.68
CA SER A 961 -1.40 -29.43 -66.77
C SER A 961 -0.72 -29.68 -65.42
N VAL A 962 -0.24 -28.59 -64.82
CA VAL A 962 0.25 -28.59 -63.44
C VAL A 962 -0.89 -28.94 -62.49
N ARG A 963 -0.70 -29.97 -61.66
CA ARG A 963 -1.77 -30.51 -60.82
C ARG A 963 -1.28 -31.15 -59.54
N ASN A 964 -2.11 -31.05 -58.50
CA ASN A 964 -1.88 -31.70 -57.21
C ASN A 964 -2.44 -33.12 -57.25
N VAL A 965 -1.57 -34.11 -57.14
CA VAL A 965 -1.96 -35.51 -57.02
C VAL A 965 -1.88 -35.95 -55.58
N ALA A 966 -2.88 -36.69 -55.11
CA ALA A 966 -2.97 -37.12 -53.72
C ALA A 966 -3.68 -38.47 -53.60
N GLN A 967 -3.25 -39.27 -52.64
CA GLN A 967 -3.82 -40.57 -52.29
C GLN A 967 -3.96 -40.68 -50.77
N ASN A 968 -5.01 -41.37 -50.33
CA ASN A 968 -5.20 -41.69 -48.93
C ASN A 968 -4.63 -43.08 -48.62
N ALA A 969 -4.06 -43.25 -47.44
CA ALA A 969 -3.49 -44.49 -46.94
C ALA A 969 -3.82 -44.68 -45.45
N THR A 970 -4.24 -45.88 -45.07
CA THR A 970 -4.30 -46.27 -43.66
C THR A 970 -2.99 -46.97 -43.29
N VAL A 971 -2.37 -46.59 -42.17
CA VAL A 971 -1.13 -47.20 -41.71
C VAL A 971 -1.40 -48.65 -41.26
N PRO A 972 -0.77 -49.68 -41.87
CA PRO A 972 -0.98 -51.08 -41.53
C PRO A 972 -0.62 -51.41 -40.07
N ALA A 973 -1.25 -52.45 -39.52
CA ALA A 973 -0.94 -52.96 -38.19
C ALA A 973 0.56 -53.36 -38.10
N GLY A 974 1.25 -52.90 -37.06
CA GLY A 974 2.68 -53.20 -36.82
C GLY A 974 3.69 -52.29 -37.53
N ALA A 975 3.25 -51.34 -38.38
CA ALA A 975 4.14 -50.35 -38.98
C ALA A 975 4.64 -49.32 -37.96
N VAL A 976 5.94 -49.03 -37.97
CA VAL A 976 6.61 -48.06 -37.06
C VAL A 976 7.16 -46.86 -37.84
N THR A 977 7.66 -47.08 -39.05
CA THR A 977 8.18 -46.00 -39.91
C THR A 977 7.61 -46.10 -41.32
N ALA A 978 7.67 -45.00 -42.06
CA ALA A 978 7.31 -44.95 -43.47
C ALA A 978 8.30 -44.10 -44.27
N GLN A 979 8.36 -44.35 -45.58
CA GLN A 979 9.10 -43.53 -46.54
C GLN A 979 8.21 -43.18 -47.72
N LEU A 980 8.31 -41.95 -48.22
CA LEU A 980 7.65 -41.51 -49.44
C LEU A 980 8.56 -41.77 -50.64
N TYR A 981 8.02 -42.45 -51.64
CA TYR A 981 8.67 -42.70 -52.91
C TYR A 981 7.95 -41.99 -54.03
N ILE A 982 8.73 -41.35 -54.91
CA ILE A 982 8.27 -40.73 -56.15
C ILE A 982 9.05 -41.35 -57.29
N ARG A 983 8.35 -41.91 -58.28
CA ARG A 983 8.98 -42.62 -59.41
C ARG A 983 8.46 -42.11 -60.73
N ARG A 984 9.36 -41.86 -61.68
CA ARG A 984 9.05 -41.77 -63.11
C ARG A 984 8.98 -43.17 -63.70
N GLN A 985 7.92 -43.44 -64.46
CA GLN A 985 7.65 -44.75 -65.06
C GLN A 985 7.10 -44.64 -66.48
N VAL A 986 6.98 -45.78 -67.15
CA VAL A 986 6.40 -45.93 -68.50
C VAL A 986 5.18 -46.86 -68.50
N PRO A 987 4.29 -46.79 -69.51
CA PRO A 987 3.09 -47.62 -69.57
C PRO A 987 3.40 -49.11 -69.77
N THR A 988 4.46 -49.41 -70.50
CA THR A 988 4.84 -50.79 -70.91
C THR A 988 6.29 -51.06 -70.55
N ALA A 989 6.57 -52.22 -69.95
CA ALA A 989 7.92 -52.60 -69.55
C ALA A 989 8.90 -52.58 -70.73
N GLY A 990 10.09 -52.00 -70.53
CA GLY A 990 11.09 -51.85 -71.59
C GLY A 990 10.83 -50.72 -72.60
N ALA A 991 9.75 -49.94 -72.46
CA ALA A 991 9.48 -48.79 -73.32
C ALA A 991 10.44 -47.62 -73.05
N THR A 992 10.74 -46.85 -74.09
CA THR A 992 11.51 -45.60 -74.01
C THR A 992 10.59 -44.44 -73.68
N SER A 993 10.98 -43.59 -72.72
CA SER A 993 10.31 -42.33 -72.44
C SER A 993 11.18 -41.13 -72.81
N GLY A 994 10.65 -40.21 -73.61
CA GLY A 994 11.20 -38.86 -73.85
C GLY A 994 10.70 -37.83 -72.83
N GLY A 995 11.25 -36.61 -72.84
CA GLY A 995 10.78 -35.46 -72.04
C GLY A 995 11.10 -35.49 -70.53
N SER A 996 10.44 -34.63 -69.74
CA SER A 996 10.76 -34.40 -68.31
C SER A 996 9.52 -34.33 -67.42
N LEU A 997 9.65 -34.85 -66.18
CA LEU A 997 8.68 -34.73 -65.09
C LEU A 997 9.25 -33.79 -64.02
N ASN A 998 8.51 -32.74 -63.66
CA ASN A 998 8.82 -31.90 -62.51
C ASN A 998 7.88 -32.26 -61.35
N VAL A 999 8.42 -32.37 -60.14
CA VAL A 999 7.66 -32.67 -58.93
C VAL A 999 8.04 -31.69 -57.83
N TRP A 1000 7.07 -31.02 -57.22
CA TRP A 1000 7.31 -30.11 -56.09
C TRP A 1000 6.23 -30.22 -55.03
N ASN A 1001 6.53 -29.69 -53.84
CA ASN A 1001 5.69 -29.80 -52.66
C ASN A 1001 5.22 -31.24 -52.33
N PRO A 1002 6.10 -32.26 -52.28
CA PRO A 1002 5.70 -33.59 -51.84
C PRO A 1002 5.29 -33.57 -50.36
N PHE A 1003 4.07 -34.01 -50.06
CA PHE A 1003 3.51 -33.99 -48.72
C PHE A 1003 3.06 -35.37 -48.26
N CYS A 1004 3.10 -35.57 -46.95
CA CYS A 1004 2.37 -36.62 -46.24
C CYS A 1004 2.00 -36.04 -44.90
N TYR A 1005 0.71 -35.95 -44.60
CA TYR A 1005 0.22 -35.51 -43.30
C TYR A 1005 -0.87 -36.46 -42.82
N ARG A 1006 -1.06 -36.50 -41.50
CA ARG A 1006 -2.18 -37.22 -40.91
C ARG A 1006 -3.48 -36.56 -41.35
N ARG A 1007 -4.37 -37.35 -41.91
CA ARG A 1007 -5.75 -36.96 -42.19
C ARG A 1007 -6.56 -37.17 -40.92
N ALA A 1008 -6.54 -36.18 -40.03
CA ALA A 1008 -7.60 -36.07 -39.04
C ALA A 1008 -8.90 -35.70 -39.76
N ASN A 1009 -10.00 -36.42 -39.53
CA ASN A 1009 -11.31 -35.88 -39.83
C ASN A 1009 -11.42 -34.57 -39.04
N ALA A 1010 -11.65 -33.45 -39.74
CA ALA A 1010 -11.72 -32.14 -39.11
C ALA A 1010 -12.93 -32.07 -38.17
N GLU A 1011 -12.75 -32.50 -36.93
CA GLU A 1011 -13.58 -32.12 -35.79
C GLU A 1011 -12.72 -31.34 -34.81
N LEU A 1012 -13.28 -30.22 -34.37
CA LEU A 1012 -12.70 -29.25 -33.44
C LEU A 1012 -12.32 -29.87 -32.07
N ILE A 1013 -12.78 -31.10 -31.81
CA ILE A 1013 -12.61 -31.87 -30.58
C ILE A 1013 -12.27 -33.30 -31.01
N VAL A 1014 -11.01 -33.71 -30.86
CA VAL A 1014 -10.62 -35.13 -31.04
C VAL A 1014 -11.16 -35.99 -29.89
N ASP A 1015 -11.32 -37.30 -30.11
CA ASP A 1015 -11.79 -38.24 -29.09
C ASP A 1015 -10.91 -38.14 -27.82
N GLY A 1016 -11.52 -37.80 -26.68
CA GLY A 1016 -10.82 -37.53 -25.41
C GLY A 1016 -10.29 -36.10 -25.21
N ALA A 1017 -10.50 -35.17 -26.15
CA ALA A 1017 -10.14 -33.76 -25.98
C ALA A 1017 -10.96 -33.09 -24.87
N ILE A 1018 -12.25 -33.43 -24.75
CA ILE A 1018 -13.08 -33.13 -23.57
C ILE A 1018 -13.38 -34.46 -22.87
N THR A 1019 -12.70 -34.72 -21.75
CA THR A 1019 -13.01 -35.84 -20.86
C THR A 1019 -14.00 -35.37 -19.79
N ALA A 1020 -14.70 -36.31 -19.13
CA ALA A 1020 -15.58 -35.97 -18.00
C ALA A 1020 -14.83 -35.16 -16.90
N ALA A 1021 -13.53 -35.39 -16.73
CA ALA A 1021 -12.69 -34.63 -15.80
C ALA A 1021 -12.38 -33.19 -16.26
N LYS A 1022 -12.47 -32.90 -17.57
CA LYS A 1022 -12.25 -31.57 -18.16
C LYS A 1022 -13.52 -30.71 -18.18
N ILE A 1023 -14.69 -31.30 -17.94
CA ILE A 1023 -15.94 -30.58 -17.69
C ILE A 1023 -16.09 -30.44 -16.17
N ALA A 1024 -15.71 -29.29 -15.62
CA ALA A 1024 -15.90 -29.05 -14.18
C ALA A 1024 -17.39 -29.15 -13.82
N ALA A 1025 -17.71 -29.62 -12.61
CA ALA A 1025 -19.08 -29.66 -12.12
C ALA A 1025 -19.74 -28.27 -12.26
N ASN A 1026 -20.96 -28.22 -12.82
CA ASN A 1026 -21.71 -26.98 -13.11
C ASN A 1026 -21.05 -26.02 -14.13
N SER A 1027 -20.06 -26.46 -14.91
CA SER A 1027 -19.46 -25.61 -15.95
C SER A 1027 -20.41 -25.35 -17.13
N ILE A 1028 -21.35 -26.27 -17.39
CA ILE A 1028 -22.44 -26.14 -18.37
C ILE A 1028 -23.75 -26.01 -17.60
N THR A 1029 -24.32 -24.82 -17.59
CA THR A 1029 -25.59 -24.47 -16.94
C THR A 1029 -26.67 -24.20 -17.99
N ALA A 1030 -27.94 -24.20 -17.62
CA ALA A 1030 -29.07 -24.12 -18.56
C ALA A 1030 -29.06 -22.84 -19.44
N ASP A 1031 -28.53 -21.74 -18.91
CA ASP A 1031 -28.31 -20.45 -19.60
C ASP A 1031 -27.16 -20.50 -20.62
N LYS A 1032 -26.23 -21.45 -20.48
CA LYS A 1032 -25.12 -21.68 -21.42
C LYS A 1032 -25.51 -22.61 -22.57
N ILE A 1033 -26.68 -23.22 -22.51
CA ILE A 1033 -27.24 -24.05 -23.57
C ILE A 1033 -28.35 -23.22 -24.25
N ALA A 1034 -28.03 -22.61 -25.39
CA ALA A 1034 -29.04 -21.90 -26.16
C ALA A 1034 -30.20 -22.85 -26.55
N ALA A 1035 -31.41 -22.30 -26.68
CA ALA A 1035 -32.57 -23.08 -27.12
C ALA A 1035 -32.27 -23.76 -28.46
N ASN A 1036 -32.52 -25.08 -28.56
CA ASN A 1036 -32.18 -25.92 -29.70
C ASN A 1036 -30.66 -26.03 -30.03
N ALA A 1037 -29.78 -25.70 -29.09
CA ALA A 1037 -28.34 -25.90 -29.27
C ALA A 1037 -27.99 -27.39 -29.40
N VAL A 1038 -28.69 -28.24 -28.65
CA VAL A 1038 -28.57 -29.71 -28.67
C VAL A 1038 -29.82 -30.29 -29.31
N THR A 1039 -29.75 -30.58 -30.61
CA THR A 1039 -30.79 -31.28 -31.37
C THR A 1039 -30.46 -32.76 -31.50
N VAL A 1040 -31.46 -33.58 -31.87
CA VAL A 1040 -31.28 -35.04 -32.03
C VAL A 1040 -30.16 -35.37 -33.01
N ASP A 1041 -30.02 -34.59 -34.08
CA ASP A 1041 -28.97 -34.79 -35.09
C ASP A 1041 -27.55 -34.45 -34.58
N LYS A 1042 -27.46 -33.71 -33.46
CA LYS A 1042 -26.20 -33.33 -32.81
C LYS A 1042 -25.82 -34.26 -31.66
N ILE A 1043 -26.68 -35.22 -31.30
CA ILE A 1043 -26.37 -36.26 -30.32
C ILE A 1043 -26.03 -37.52 -31.11
N ALA A 1044 -24.75 -37.89 -31.14
CA ALA A 1044 -24.32 -39.12 -31.78
C ALA A 1044 -25.05 -40.35 -31.16
N ALA A 1045 -25.31 -41.38 -31.96
CA ALA A 1045 -25.94 -42.61 -31.49
C ALA A 1045 -25.16 -43.18 -30.28
N ASN A 1046 -25.86 -43.51 -29.19
CA ASN A 1046 -25.30 -43.97 -27.91
C ASN A 1046 -24.43 -42.95 -27.14
N ALA A 1047 -24.43 -41.67 -27.53
CA ALA A 1047 -23.72 -40.63 -26.77
C ALA A 1047 -24.37 -40.42 -25.38
N VAL A 1048 -25.70 -40.49 -25.30
CA VAL A 1048 -26.47 -40.45 -24.06
C VAL A 1048 -27.26 -41.76 -23.95
N THR A 1049 -26.84 -42.63 -23.03
CA THR A 1049 -27.49 -43.93 -22.75
C THR A 1049 -28.19 -43.88 -21.40
N ALA A 1050 -29.17 -44.77 -21.15
CA ALA A 1050 -30.01 -44.70 -19.95
C ALA A 1050 -29.21 -44.80 -18.62
N ASP A 1051 -28.10 -45.54 -18.62
CA ASP A 1051 -27.13 -45.63 -17.52
C ASP A 1051 -26.36 -44.32 -17.27
N LYS A 1052 -26.30 -43.43 -18.26
CA LYS A 1052 -25.65 -42.12 -18.17
C LYS A 1052 -26.60 -40.99 -17.78
N ILE A 1053 -27.90 -41.27 -17.60
CA ILE A 1053 -28.92 -40.29 -17.18
C ILE A 1053 -29.31 -40.58 -15.72
N ASN A 1054 -28.74 -39.84 -14.77
CA ASN A 1054 -29.18 -39.87 -13.38
C ASN A 1054 -30.39 -38.95 -13.19
N VAL A 1055 -31.61 -39.50 -13.23
CA VAL A 1055 -32.85 -38.73 -13.08
C VAL A 1055 -33.22 -38.61 -11.60
N VAL A 1056 -32.82 -37.50 -10.97
CA VAL A 1056 -33.17 -37.20 -9.56
C VAL A 1056 -34.62 -36.70 -9.43
N SER A 1057 -35.16 -36.05 -10.47
CA SER A 1057 -36.57 -35.64 -10.56
C SER A 1057 -36.97 -35.45 -12.02
N LEU A 1058 -38.11 -36.02 -12.42
CA LEU A 1058 -38.68 -35.86 -13.77
C LEU A 1058 -40.04 -35.17 -13.70
N ALA A 1059 -40.12 -33.92 -14.15
CA ALA A 1059 -41.37 -33.19 -14.28
C ALA A 1059 -41.84 -33.22 -15.75
N ALA A 1060 -42.44 -34.33 -16.17
CA ALA A 1060 -43.04 -34.48 -17.50
C ALA A 1060 -44.53 -34.84 -17.38
N ILE A 1061 -45.38 -34.24 -18.22
CA ILE A 1061 -46.83 -34.55 -18.29
C ILE A 1061 -47.07 -35.97 -18.85
N SER A 1062 -46.11 -36.55 -19.57
CA SER A 1062 -46.13 -37.97 -19.97
C SER A 1062 -44.71 -38.49 -20.24
N ALA A 1063 -44.39 -39.69 -19.74
CA ALA A 1063 -43.18 -40.44 -20.08
C ALA A 1063 -43.50 -41.95 -20.19
N THR A 1064 -42.94 -42.62 -21.20
CA THR A 1064 -43.00 -44.09 -21.33
C THR A 1064 -41.78 -44.65 -20.62
N LEU A 1065 -41.96 -45.05 -19.36
CA LEU A 1065 -40.93 -45.71 -18.57
C LEU A 1065 -41.06 -47.23 -18.77
N GLY A 1066 -39.93 -47.93 -18.88
CA GLY A 1066 -39.89 -49.40 -18.95
C GLY A 1066 -40.26 -50.05 -17.61
N ASN A 1067 -39.58 -51.13 -17.24
CA ASN A 1067 -39.71 -51.67 -15.88
C ASN A 1067 -39.13 -50.68 -14.87
N VAL A 1068 -39.92 -50.28 -13.88
CA VAL A 1068 -39.51 -49.37 -12.80
C VAL A 1068 -39.64 -50.13 -11.48
N ASP A 1069 -38.52 -50.34 -10.76
CA ASP A 1069 -38.53 -50.87 -9.40
C ASP A 1069 -38.81 -49.73 -8.41
N ILE A 1070 -39.99 -49.76 -7.79
CA ILE A 1070 -40.44 -48.72 -6.85
C ILE A 1070 -40.64 -49.35 -5.47
N SER A 1071 -39.90 -48.90 -4.47
CA SER A 1071 -40.00 -49.38 -3.09
C SER A 1071 -41.14 -48.72 -2.30
N ASN A 1072 -41.55 -47.50 -2.66
CA ASN A 1072 -42.72 -46.83 -2.10
C ASN A 1072 -43.22 -45.72 -3.05
N ALA A 1073 -44.53 -45.64 -3.29
CA ALA A 1073 -45.13 -44.65 -4.19
C ALA A 1073 -46.44 -44.10 -3.61
N ASN A 1074 -46.62 -42.77 -3.59
CA ASN A 1074 -47.88 -42.15 -3.22
C ASN A 1074 -48.62 -41.69 -4.50
N ILE A 1075 -49.44 -42.58 -5.07
CA ILE A 1075 -50.12 -42.35 -6.36
C ILE A 1075 -51.62 -42.18 -6.09
N GLY A 1076 -52.17 -41.00 -6.37
CA GLY A 1076 -53.59 -40.71 -6.10
C GLY A 1076 -54.57 -41.57 -6.90
N THR A 1077 -54.28 -41.84 -8.18
CA THR A 1077 -55.03 -42.78 -9.04
C THR A 1077 -54.11 -43.38 -10.09
N LEU A 1078 -54.09 -44.71 -10.21
CA LEU A 1078 -53.29 -45.46 -11.18
C LEU A 1078 -54.23 -46.19 -12.16
N THR A 1079 -54.16 -45.85 -13.44
CA THR A 1079 -54.90 -46.56 -14.50
C THR A 1079 -53.91 -47.32 -15.39
N VAL A 1080 -53.97 -48.66 -15.37
CA VAL A 1080 -53.04 -49.52 -16.13
C VAL A 1080 -53.82 -50.25 -17.23
N GLY A 1081 -53.46 -50.05 -18.49
CA GLY A 1081 -54.19 -50.62 -19.63
C GLY A 1081 -53.97 -52.14 -19.83
N LYS A 1082 -52.76 -52.64 -19.52
CA LYS A 1082 -52.41 -54.07 -19.48
C LYS A 1082 -51.32 -54.27 -18.42
N SER A 1083 -51.62 -55.03 -17.38
CA SER A 1083 -50.68 -55.32 -16.29
C SER A 1083 -50.10 -56.72 -16.46
N ASN A 1084 -48.77 -56.85 -16.51
CA ASN A 1084 -48.06 -58.13 -16.66
C ASN A 1084 -47.63 -58.69 -15.28
N ILE A 1085 -48.59 -58.80 -14.36
CA ILE A 1085 -48.35 -59.23 -12.97
C ILE A 1085 -48.12 -60.75 -12.96
N GLN A 1086 -46.93 -61.18 -12.53
CA GLN A 1086 -46.59 -62.61 -12.42
C GLN A 1086 -47.38 -63.29 -11.29
N SER A 1087 -47.66 -64.59 -11.44
CA SER A 1087 -48.35 -65.39 -10.42
C SER A 1087 -47.59 -65.32 -9.09
N GLY A 1088 -48.25 -64.85 -8.02
CA GLY A 1088 -47.66 -64.68 -6.69
C GLY A 1088 -47.09 -63.28 -6.39
N ALA A 1089 -47.08 -62.34 -7.35
CA ALA A 1089 -46.60 -60.97 -7.11
C ALA A 1089 -47.57 -60.10 -6.26
N VAL A 1090 -48.81 -60.57 -6.05
CA VAL A 1090 -49.75 -59.99 -5.06
C VAL A 1090 -49.72 -60.90 -3.84
N THR A 1091 -48.93 -60.52 -2.82
CA THR A 1091 -48.67 -61.34 -1.63
C THR A 1091 -49.62 -61.08 -0.47
N GLN A 1092 -50.53 -60.10 -0.57
CA GLN A 1092 -51.61 -59.88 0.40
C GLN A 1092 -52.81 -59.18 -0.25
N VAL A 1093 -53.99 -59.77 -0.08
CA VAL A 1093 -55.29 -59.17 -0.39
C VAL A 1093 -56.07 -59.18 0.93
N ASP A 1094 -56.22 -58.02 1.58
CA ASP A 1094 -57.01 -57.93 2.81
C ASP A 1094 -58.50 -58.09 2.50
N SER A 1095 -58.96 -59.34 2.60
CA SER A 1095 -60.37 -59.70 2.71
C SER A 1095 -60.50 -60.70 3.86
N TYR A 1096 -60.75 -60.19 5.06
CA TYR A 1096 -60.83 -60.99 6.28
C TYR A 1096 -62.22 -61.62 6.42
N TYR A 1097 -62.32 -62.95 6.33
CA TYR A 1097 -63.48 -63.75 6.72
C TYR A 1097 -63.02 -64.84 7.68
N SER A 1098 -63.57 -64.89 8.91
CA SER A 1098 -63.55 -66.07 9.76
C SER A 1098 -64.99 -66.39 10.21
N SER A 1099 -65.47 -67.59 9.89
CA SER A 1099 -66.70 -68.14 10.45
C SER A 1099 -66.34 -69.08 11.60
N SER A 1100 -67.06 -68.99 12.72
CA SER A 1100 -67.02 -69.99 13.78
C SER A 1100 -68.46 -70.40 14.12
N THR A 1101 -68.70 -71.71 14.16
CA THR A 1101 -70.01 -72.32 14.44
C THR A 1101 -70.21 -72.41 15.94
N LEU A 1102 -71.20 -71.68 16.49
CA LEU A 1102 -71.63 -71.77 17.89
C LEU A 1102 -72.94 -72.56 17.98
N GLY A 1103 -72.92 -73.71 18.65
CA GLY A 1103 -74.13 -74.48 18.96
C GLY A 1103 -74.92 -73.81 20.09
N LEU A 1104 -76.24 -73.67 19.92
CA LEU A 1104 -77.13 -73.05 20.91
C LEU A 1104 -78.21 -74.04 21.36
N THR A 1105 -78.36 -74.20 22.67
CA THR A 1105 -79.47 -74.89 23.35
C THR A 1105 -80.49 -73.85 23.86
N GLN A 1106 -81.78 -74.22 23.90
CA GLN A 1106 -82.90 -73.34 24.29
C GLN A 1106 -82.71 -72.75 25.70
N SER A 1107 -82.37 -71.45 25.81
CA SER A 1107 -82.77 -70.51 26.90
C SER A 1107 -81.88 -69.26 27.08
N SER A 1108 -80.90 -68.97 26.23
CA SER A 1108 -79.97 -67.84 26.45
C SER A 1108 -80.23 -66.63 25.53
N ASN A 1109 -79.94 -65.43 26.07
CA ASN A 1109 -79.86 -64.16 25.33
C ASN A 1109 -78.98 -64.30 24.08
N ILE A 1110 -79.38 -63.69 22.97
CA ILE A 1110 -78.63 -63.78 21.72
C ILE A 1110 -77.71 -62.55 21.62
N GLU A 1111 -76.40 -62.79 21.72
CA GLU A 1111 -75.37 -61.83 21.32
C GLU A 1111 -75.19 -61.94 19.80
N VAL A 1112 -75.47 -60.86 19.08
CA VAL A 1112 -75.57 -60.91 17.61
C VAL A 1112 -74.29 -60.42 16.94
N ALA A 1113 -73.57 -59.44 17.50
CA ALA A 1113 -72.25 -59.04 17.02
C ALA A 1113 -71.56 -58.07 17.99
N ASP A 1114 -70.24 -58.19 18.12
CA ASP A 1114 -69.37 -57.12 18.59
C ASP A 1114 -68.89 -56.28 17.39
N VAL A 1115 -69.12 -54.97 17.46
CA VAL A 1115 -68.69 -54.01 16.44
C VAL A 1115 -67.61 -53.11 17.04
N THR A 1116 -66.37 -53.28 16.60
CA THR A 1116 -65.23 -52.49 17.08
C THR A 1116 -64.95 -51.32 16.14
N VAL A 1117 -64.84 -50.11 16.69
CA VAL A 1117 -64.56 -48.87 15.95
C VAL A 1117 -63.43 -48.12 16.66
N THR A 1118 -62.33 -47.88 15.94
CA THR A 1118 -61.26 -46.98 16.40
C THR A 1118 -61.55 -45.55 15.94
N VAL A 1119 -61.45 -44.59 16.87
CA VAL A 1119 -61.87 -43.20 16.66
C VAL A 1119 -60.73 -42.24 17.02
N ALA A 1120 -60.41 -41.29 16.14
CA ALA A 1120 -59.41 -40.25 16.38
C ALA A 1120 -60.01 -39.04 17.16
N ALA A 1121 -59.16 -38.20 17.75
CA ALA A 1121 -59.62 -37.08 18.57
C ALA A 1121 -60.47 -36.09 17.73
N GLY A 1122 -61.73 -35.89 18.13
CA GLY A 1122 -62.65 -34.94 17.50
C GLY A 1122 -63.59 -35.51 16.43
N GLU A 1123 -63.56 -36.82 16.15
CA GLU A 1123 -64.48 -37.45 15.17
C GLU A 1123 -65.86 -37.79 15.78
N LYS A 1124 -66.93 -37.57 15.00
CA LYS A 1124 -68.30 -37.98 15.36
C LYS A 1124 -68.69 -39.25 14.62
N VAL A 1125 -69.12 -40.27 15.36
CA VAL A 1125 -69.49 -41.58 14.81
C VAL A 1125 -70.97 -41.85 15.08
N LEU A 1126 -71.72 -42.23 14.04
CA LEU A 1126 -73.12 -42.63 14.10
C LEU A 1126 -73.27 -44.05 13.55
N ILE A 1127 -73.87 -44.96 14.33
CA ILE A 1127 -74.04 -46.37 13.96
C ILE A 1127 -75.54 -46.65 13.77
N PHE A 1128 -75.92 -47.06 12.56
CA PHE A 1128 -77.27 -47.52 12.24
C PHE A 1128 -77.30 -49.05 12.14
N GLY A 1129 -78.16 -49.70 12.92
CA GLY A 1129 -78.48 -51.11 12.75
C GLY A 1129 -79.73 -51.28 11.90
N GLN A 1130 -79.66 -52.07 10.83
CA GLN A 1130 -80.83 -52.55 10.08
C GLN A 1130 -80.91 -54.09 10.21
N PHE A 1131 -82.07 -54.58 10.63
CA PHE A 1131 -82.34 -56.02 10.63
C PHE A 1131 -83.08 -56.38 9.34
N ARG A 1132 -82.57 -57.36 8.61
CA ARG A 1132 -83.18 -57.83 7.36
C ARG A 1132 -83.47 -59.33 7.45
N ILE A 1133 -84.76 -59.65 7.55
CA ILE A 1133 -85.23 -61.02 7.48
C ILE A 1133 -85.71 -61.24 6.04
N ASP A 1134 -84.91 -61.94 5.24
CA ASP A 1134 -85.31 -62.35 3.90
C ASP A 1134 -86.16 -63.63 4.02
N MET A 1135 -87.46 -63.54 3.73
CA MET A 1135 -88.40 -64.67 3.84
C MET A 1135 -88.41 -65.61 2.61
N GLU A 1136 -87.38 -65.57 1.76
CA GLU A 1136 -87.34 -66.36 0.51
C GLU A 1136 -86.72 -67.75 0.65
N SER A 1137 -86.08 -68.08 1.78
CA SER A 1137 -85.78 -69.47 2.13
C SER A 1137 -85.76 -69.64 3.64
N SER A 1138 -86.35 -70.73 4.12
CA SER A 1138 -86.68 -70.98 5.52
C SER A 1138 -85.49 -71.23 6.47
N THR A 1139 -84.32 -70.61 6.27
CA THR A 1139 -83.12 -70.89 7.08
C THR A 1139 -82.12 -69.72 7.29
N ARG A 1140 -82.39 -68.45 6.87
CA ARG A 1140 -81.40 -67.36 7.03
C ARG A 1140 -82.00 -66.03 7.52
N ALA A 1141 -81.33 -65.37 8.46
CA ALA A 1141 -81.61 -63.99 8.88
C ALA A 1141 -80.33 -63.16 8.78
N SER A 1142 -80.36 -62.01 8.10
CA SER A 1142 -79.18 -61.14 7.94
C SER A 1142 -79.29 -59.89 8.82
N VAL A 1143 -78.18 -59.49 9.43
CA VAL A 1143 -78.10 -58.30 10.28
C VAL A 1143 -77.04 -57.40 9.68
N ALA A 1144 -77.44 -56.20 9.24
CA ALA A 1144 -76.50 -55.27 8.65
C ALA A 1144 -76.39 -54.03 9.53
N ALA A 1145 -75.17 -53.57 9.80
CA ALA A 1145 -74.92 -52.31 10.47
C ALA A 1145 -74.20 -51.37 9.49
N ARG A 1146 -74.70 -50.14 9.36
CA ARG A 1146 -74.02 -49.06 8.63
C ARG A 1146 -73.39 -48.10 9.63
N ILE A 1147 -72.10 -47.84 9.45
CA ILE A 1147 -71.37 -46.88 10.26
C ILE A 1147 -71.16 -45.62 9.40
N TYR A 1148 -71.48 -44.47 9.97
CA TYR A 1148 -71.25 -43.16 9.38
C TYR A 1148 -70.17 -42.47 10.19
N ARG A 1149 -69.06 -42.12 9.54
CA ARG A 1149 -67.99 -41.31 10.11
C ARG A 1149 -67.98 -39.96 9.42
N ASN A 1150 -68.10 -38.88 10.18
CA ASN A 1150 -68.10 -37.49 9.65
C ASN A 1150 -68.99 -37.30 8.39
N GLY A 1151 -70.16 -37.95 8.36
CA GLY A 1151 -71.16 -37.81 7.28
C GLY A 1151 -71.02 -38.74 6.06
N ALA A 1152 -69.99 -39.59 5.97
CA ALA A 1152 -69.83 -40.56 4.87
C ALA A 1152 -70.13 -42.00 5.32
N ALA A 1153 -70.86 -42.76 4.48
CA ALA A 1153 -71.27 -44.14 4.76
C ALA A 1153 -70.18 -45.15 4.37
N THR A 1154 -69.70 -45.97 5.30
CA THR A 1154 -68.88 -47.16 5.03
C THR A 1154 -69.73 -48.40 5.27
N GLY A 1155 -70.08 -49.13 4.21
CA GLY A 1155 -70.98 -50.28 4.28
C GLY A 1155 -70.29 -51.55 4.78
N MET A 1156 -70.85 -52.18 5.83
CA MET A 1156 -70.59 -53.57 6.20
C MET A 1156 -71.90 -54.37 6.08
N ASN A 1157 -71.93 -55.41 5.26
CA ASN A 1157 -73.00 -56.41 5.27
C ASN A 1157 -72.48 -57.63 6.04
N MET A 1158 -73.03 -57.88 7.23
CA MET A 1158 -72.76 -59.12 7.97
C MET A 1158 -73.91 -60.10 7.66
N SER A 1159 -73.58 -61.33 7.26
CA SER A 1159 -74.57 -62.40 7.06
C SER A 1159 -74.24 -63.53 8.01
N MET A 1160 -75.20 -63.94 8.84
CA MET A 1160 -75.04 -64.99 9.85
C MET A 1160 -76.04 -66.11 9.55
N ASP A 1161 -75.61 -67.37 9.58
CA ASP A 1161 -76.52 -68.52 9.42
C ASP A 1161 -77.09 -68.92 10.79
N CYS A 1162 -78.42 -68.93 10.93
CA CYS A 1162 -79.13 -69.30 12.16
C CYS A 1162 -80.08 -70.47 11.87
N PRO A 1163 -79.89 -71.66 12.47
CA PRO A 1163 -80.82 -72.77 12.30
C PRO A 1163 -81.99 -72.63 13.27
N LEU A 1164 -83.18 -72.28 12.76
CA LEU A 1164 -84.42 -72.37 13.54
C LEU A 1164 -85.05 -73.77 13.34
N LEU A 1165 -85.21 -74.51 14.44
CA LEU A 1165 -85.83 -75.83 14.51
C LEU A 1165 -87.34 -75.75 14.18
N TYR A 1166 -87.78 -76.67 13.33
CA TYR A 1166 -89.17 -76.90 12.92
C TYR A 1166 -89.99 -77.41 14.12
N GLU A 1167 -91.09 -76.75 14.47
CA GLU A 1167 -92.09 -77.29 15.39
C GLU A 1167 -93.32 -77.67 14.54
N GLU A 1168 -93.53 -78.98 14.34
CA GLU A 1168 -94.71 -79.51 13.67
C GLU A 1168 -95.98 -79.10 14.44
N LYS A 1169 -96.97 -78.55 13.73
CA LYS A 1169 -98.37 -78.62 14.18
C LYS A 1169 -99.25 -79.25 13.09
N PRO A 1170 -100.21 -80.11 13.47
CA PRO A 1170 -100.89 -81.00 12.54
C PRO A 1170 -102.05 -80.29 11.85
N SER A 1171 -102.15 -80.40 10.52
CA SER A 1171 -103.33 -79.95 9.78
C SER A 1171 -104.06 -81.12 9.13
N VAL A 1172 -105.30 -81.26 9.58
CA VAL A 1172 -106.39 -82.07 9.02
C VAL A 1172 -106.73 -81.58 7.61
N GLY A 1173 -106.91 -82.53 6.69
CA GLY A 1173 -107.67 -82.50 5.42
C GLY A 1173 -107.93 -81.19 4.65
N GLY A 1174 -107.54 -81.21 3.37
CA GLY A 1174 -108.32 -80.62 2.27
C GLY A 1174 -107.81 -79.29 1.71
N SER A 1175 -107.53 -79.29 0.41
CA SER A 1175 -107.17 -78.19 -0.49
C SER A 1175 -107.76 -76.81 -0.18
N GLN A 1176 -106.93 -75.77 -0.23
CA GLN A 1176 -107.10 -74.61 -1.13
C GLN A 1176 -105.93 -73.61 -1.01
N TYR A 1177 -105.50 -73.10 -2.17
CA TYR A 1177 -104.49 -72.08 -2.39
C TYR A 1177 -105.07 -70.69 -2.05
N VAL A 1178 -104.36 -69.83 -1.31
CA VAL A 1178 -104.53 -68.36 -1.37
C VAL A 1178 -103.15 -67.68 -1.20
N PRO A 1179 -102.78 -66.67 -2.03
CA PRO A 1179 -101.43 -66.12 -2.08
C PRO A 1179 -101.21 -64.99 -1.07
N ALA A 1180 -100.15 -65.06 -0.27
CA ALA A 1180 -99.81 -64.01 0.70
C ALA A 1180 -98.69 -63.09 0.16
N VAL A 1181 -99.12 -61.91 -0.26
CA VAL A 1181 -98.44 -60.60 -0.29
C VAL A 1181 -97.03 -60.56 0.31
N TYR A 1182 -96.00 -60.41 -0.54
CA TYR A 1182 -94.62 -60.10 -0.14
C TYR A 1182 -94.50 -58.60 0.22
N GLY A 1183 -94.92 -58.22 1.43
CA GLY A 1183 -94.75 -56.88 1.96
C GLY A 1183 -93.44 -56.72 2.74
N TRP A 1184 -92.55 -55.86 2.27
CA TRP A 1184 -91.35 -55.41 2.98
C TRP A 1184 -91.69 -54.88 4.38
N ARG A 1185 -91.02 -55.39 5.43
CA ARG A 1185 -91.04 -54.79 6.77
C ARG A 1185 -89.61 -54.62 7.29
N GLY A 1186 -88.94 -53.56 6.84
CA GLY A 1186 -87.71 -53.08 7.48
C GLY A 1186 -88.06 -52.15 8.63
N MET A 1187 -87.71 -52.50 9.87
CA MET A 1187 -87.73 -51.57 11.01
C MET A 1187 -86.32 -50.98 11.19
N LEU A 1188 -86.23 -49.66 11.03
CA LEU A 1188 -85.02 -48.86 11.22
C LEU A 1188 -84.95 -48.40 12.68
N PHE A 1189 -83.87 -48.72 13.40
CA PHE A 1189 -83.62 -48.16 14.73
C PHE A 1189 -82.30 -47.37 14.75
N VAL A 1190 -82.33 -46.24 15.46
CA VAL A 1190 -81.19 -45.33 15.64
C VAL A 1190 -80.63 -45.51 17.05
N VAL A 1191 -79.35 -45.84 17.18
CA VAL A 1191 -78.65 -45.81 18.48
C VAL A 1191 -77.86 -44.49 18.55
N MET A 1192 -78.05 -43.74 19.63
CA MET A 1192 -77.80 -42.29 19.76
C MET A 1192 -76.36 -41.80 19.53
N LEU A 1193 -76.25 -40.51 19.17
CA LEU A 1193 -75.04 -39.67 19.13
C LEU A 1193 -74.44 -39.51 20.54
N GLN A 1194 -73.15 -39.82 20.71
CA GLN A 1194 -72.41 -39.46 21.91
C GLN A 1194 -71.08 -38.82 21.50
N ASP A 1195 -70.84 -37.57 21.96
CA ASP A 1195 -69.53 -36.92 21.81
C ASP A 1195 -68.55 -37.60 22.79
N THR A 1196 -67.62 -38.39 22.28
CA THR A 1196 -66.62 -39.10 23.10
C THR A 1196 -65.43 -38.20 23.46
N PRO A 1197 -64.89 -38.21 24.70
CA PRO A 1197 -63.93 -37.20 25.16
C PRO A 1197 -62.44 -37.49 24.87
N GLY A 1198 -62.10 -38.43 23.97
CA GLY A 1198 -60.69 -38.75 23.69
C GLY A 1198 -60.44 -39.87 22.67
N THR A 1199 -59.18 -40.05 22.30
CA THR A 1199 -58.65 -41.07 21.36
C THR A 1199 -58.71 -42.49 21.94
N GLY A 1200 -59.26 -43.46 21.19
CA GLY A 1200 -59.31 -44.86 21.63
C GLY A 1200 -60.05 -45.80 20.67
N THR A 1201 -59.91 -47.11 20.92
CA THR A 1201 -60.71 -48.16 20.28
C THR A 1201 -61.93 -48.45 21.14
N PHE A 1202 -63.13 -48.40 20.57
CA PHE A 1202 -64.39 -48.64 21.27
C PHE A 1202 -65.10 -49.85 20.66
N THR A 1203 -65.50 -50.81 21.49
CA THR A 1203 -66.29 -51.98 21.06
C THR A 1203 -67.74 -51.82 21.51
N TYR A 1204 -68.66 -51.93 20.56
CA TYR A 1204 -70.11 -51.84 20.77
C TYR A 1204 -70.73 -53.22 20.60
N THR A 1205 -71.37 -53.74 21.65
CA THR A 1205 -72.03 -55.06 21.60
C THR A 1205 -73.53 -54.88 21.37
N LEU A 1206 -74.06 -55.50 20.30
CA LEU A 1206 -75.49 -55.55 20.04
C LEU A 1206 -76.10 -56.84 20.62
N ARG A 1207 -76.97 -56.70 21.63
CA ARG A 1207 -77.72 -57.80 22.25
C ARG A 1207 -79.19 -57.77 21.82
N ALA A 1208 -79.72 -58.93 21.45
CA ALA A 1208 -81.15 -59.16 21.33
C ALA A 1208 -81.64 -59.93 22.57
N ILE A 1209 -82.53 -59.31 23.35
CA ILE A 1209 -83.08 -59.89 24.58
C ILE A 1209 -84.52 -60.31 24.30
N ARG A 1210 -84.91 -61.52 24.72
CA ARG A 1210 -86.30 -61.99 24.67
C ARG A 1210 -87.01 -61.57 25.95
N ASP A 1211 -87.98 -60.66 25.86
CA ASP A 1211 -88.85 -60.29 26.98
C ASP A 1211 -89.86 -61.42 27.25
N THR A 1212 -89.97 -61.85 28.50
CA THR A 1212 -90.92 -62.87 28.97
C THR A 1212 -91.90 -62.26 29.98
N GLY A 1213 -92.49 -61.13 29.61
CA GLY A 1213 -93.65 -60.56 30.30
C GLY A 1213 -94.92 -61.36 29.99
N GLY A 1214 -95.53 -61.95 31.02
CA GLY A 1214 -96.69 -62.83 30.93
C GLY A 1214 -97.95 -62.16 30.35
N GLY A 1215 -98.56 -62.83 29.39
CA GLY A 1215 -99.87 -62.52 28.82
C GLY A 1215 -100.10 -63.40 27.58
N GLN A 1216 -101.18 -64.16 27.56
CA GLN A 1216 -101.51 -65.06 26.45
C GLN A 1216 -101.86 -64.26 25.18
N ASP A 1217 -100.87 -64.03 24.33
CA ASP A 1217 -101.04 -63.89 22.88
C ASP A 1217 -99.68 -64.12 22.22
N ALA A 1218 -99.48 -65.33 21.70
CA ALA A 1218 -98.24 -65.77 21.06
C ALA A 1218 -98.16 -65.31 19.59
N SER A 1219 -98.29 -64.01 19.35
CA SER A 1219 -97.98 -63.41 18.06
C SER A 1219 -97.02 -62.24 18.22
N THR A 1220 -95.79 -62.45 17.74
CA THR A 1220 -94.92 -61.45 17.13
C THR A 1220 -94.82 -60.10 17.85
N ASN A 1221 -93.90 -59.98 18.81
CA ASN A 1221 -93.24 -58.70 19.10
C ASN A 1221 -91.86 -58.96 19.73
N LEU A 1222 -90.81 -59.04 18.91
CA LEU A 1222 -89.47 -58.76 19.39
C LEU A 1222 -89.40 -57.26 19.70
N ARG A 1223 -89.47 -56.88 20.97
CA ARG A 1223 -89.15 -55.52 21.41
C ARG A 1223 -87.66 -55.46 21.68
N PHE A 1224 -86.91 -54.80 20.81
CA PHE A 1224 -85.48 -54.57 20.99
C PHE A 1224 -85.29 -53.33 21.87
N LEU A 1225 -84.80 -53.50 23.10
CA LEU A 1225 -84.44 -52.39 23.95
C LEU A 1225 -83.05 -52.63 24.57
N THR A 1226 -82.21 -51.60 24.45
CA THR A 1226 -80.90 -51.35 25.09
C THR A 1226 -79.64 -51.90 24.40
N ALA A 1227 -78.80 -50.99 23.90
CA ALA A 1227 -77.39 -51.22 23.60
C ALA A 1227 -76.56 -50.94 24.87
N LEU A 1228 -75.73 -51.89 25.31
CA LEU A 1228 -74.83 -51.70 26.44
C LEU A 1228 -73.45 -51.31 25.90
N VAL A 1229 -72.99 -50.09 26.21
CA VAL A 1229 -71.64 -49.64 25.86
C VAL A 1229 -70.68 -50.11 26.93
N THR A 1230 -69.74 -50.99 26.57
CA THR A 1230 -68.68 -51.43 27.48
C THR A 1230 -67.37 -50.88 26.97
N LYS A 1231 -66.72 -50.00 27.74
CA LYS A 1231 -65.36 -49.53 27.42
C LYS A 1231 -64.37 -50.65 27.71
N ARG A 1232 -63.57 -51.05 26.72
CA ARG A 1232 -62.37 -51.86 26.92
C ARG A 1232 -61.16 -51.13 26.37
#